data_AF-A0AAD5TX60-F1
#
_entry.id   AF-A0AAD5TX60-F1
#
_cell.length_a   1.000
_cell.length_b   1.000
_cell.length_c   1.000
_cell.angle_alpha   90.00
_cell.angle_beta   90.00
_cell.angle_gamma   90.00
#
_symmetry.space_group_name_H-M   'P 1'
#
loop_
_entity.id
_entity.type
_entity.pdbx_description
1 polymer ?
#
loop_
_entity_poly.entity_id
_entity_poly.type
_entity_poly.pdbx_seq_one_letter_code
_entity_poly.pdbx_strand_id
1 'polypeptide(L)'
;MSCFEGKLKEAVNEVQKILDTTRNPQLPSEVIHKYEDKFLLAEFITNSALAAQLNVLRHLNFNDENLKKMKKWSDSNKTVTLCFVRKEYCDFVKEVQRTLKPTHSVQSESTITQTSGSSNAPENKTTISSSVVTTVTEYIYKVKEEYAIYCYQGTDKSDSIKLKENILEAEIVTTSKSTPYPQLSETSPLEVNITWFFKNVDENFQFNFAINRNDLKCKTPTNNKDIKGAVEFFGNFHTWSYAVFDFLTSTAKKEVGFLDKHLEDFQMINCNSIFVPIFPLFEDPQQNSTMDGSLLMLEENQQLAVDRNSSDMGPPNSILFSAGDVNLFLSQQNKSLNEKLEVLERSFCKNRKLYTPAEAKLSVILLHSNDIDTNFEEGVEYLKEMLTKQLIQAIGKVINPVDFYNFMKYHNRKLFKPEYEQKPFCVSIRRPNHSPEGVVSVETSLNSFKEGKQESIYTSVRRLPPHTMQFAINASTNVEFNGNRFIHSWVSYSFENSPIKELNLVARARQFSSFILIVGRIVSKDVFDPKAAIIIENKDELEIPLILESIASATEFKDYISSLSPEQQRFAKAFREQQLQSTMFGILIVQIKPQLEKLLKIPNDSLTKEIQLTQDLMELFIKYQIPSDLLTFDGNESLDQSTKLNAVKEHVARIKEMLNNSRKKELEHEKELKDLELRNKERLKELEARKQREGEEILGMTATRSMVPNPLRNYRTTSRCVDQSYDHGPSFQPTSQSFFQSTASVPPSGNMETRKMPKKGKAAPPPNFSGAKEEYKNLPEKRKQNDSIDNSRKNFYELKEGGSGGYDFTNIPKTMDDKFEEMKSKHTKPTIIEIGKIWKKKSNRSFLREKTENVEIHSEGQRKELNAAFDLLDAISRSGSLSLEESELHVIISTTHNFEESVIDTVIENNINPIEHVEKSLLLVNSVVFQTNTENLLKDDQVDRIKLISNELF
;
A
#
# COMPACT_ATOMS: atom_id res chain seq x y z
N MET A 1 2.67 -2.61 25.53
CA MET A 1 3.32 -3.75 26.22
C MET A 1 3.55 -3.54 27.72
N SER A 2 4.63 -2.89 28.21
CA SER A 2 4.92 -2.88 29.66
C SER A 2 3.81 -2.27 30.53
N CYS A 3 3.03 -1.33 29.99
CA CYS A 3 1.92 -0.71 30.70
C CYS A 3 0.76 -1.68 30.97
N PHE A 4 0.18 -2.36 29.96
CA PHE A 4 -0.97 -3.26 30.19
C PHE A 4 -0.61 -4.50 31.02
N GLU A 5 0.55 -5.13 30.76
CA GLU A 5 1.00 -6.25 31.61
C GLU A 5 1.33 -5.78 33.04
N GLY A 6 1.72 -4.51 33.21
CA GLY A 6 1.82 -3.84 34.51
C GLY A 6 0.46 -3.68 35.19
N LYS A 7 -0.53 -3.08 34.49
CA LYS A 7 -1.93 -2.97 34.97
C LYS A 7 -2.47 -4.34 35.39
N LEU A 8 -2.21 -5.39 34.61
CA LEU A 8 -2.72 -6.73 34.87
C LEU A 8 -2.04 -7.36 36.11
N LYS A 9 -0.77 -7.05 36.39
CA LYS A 9 -0.09 -7.42 37.65
C LYS A 9 -0.61 -6.63 38.85
N GLU A 10 -0.96 -5.36 38.67
CA GLU A 10 -1.65 -4.58 39.70
C GLU A 10 -3.05 -5.16 39.98
N ALA A 11 -3.81 -5.49 38.93
CA ALA A 11 -5.12 -6.13 39.01
C ALA A 11 -5.11 -7.48 39.73
N VAL A 12 -4.09 -8.33 39.52
CA VAL A 12 -3.93 -9.59 40.30
C VAL A 12 -3.96 -9.32 41.81
N ASN A 13 -3.30 -8.25 42.29
CA ASN A 13 -3.31 -7.87 43.71
C ASN A 13 -4.66 -7.30 44.18
N GLU A 14 -5.52 -6.82 43.27
CA GLU A 14 -6.88 -6.38 43.61
C GLU A 14 -7.85 -7.55 43.63
N VAL A 15 -7.79 -8.43 42.62
CA VAL A 15 -8.55 -9.68 42.54
C VAL A 15 -8.27 -10.57 43.75
N GLN A 16 -7.00 -10.72 44.17
CA GLN A 16 -6.64 -11.46 45.39
C GLN A 16 -7.20 -10.88 46.70
N LYS A 17 -7.63 -9.60 46.73
CA LYS A 17 -8.30 -9.01 47.92
C LYS A 17 -9.81 -9.26 47.91
N ILE A 18 -10.38 -9.61 46.77
CA ILE A 18 -11.82 -9.86 46.58
C ILE A 18 -12.12 -11.36 46.68
N LEU A 19 -11.21 -12.20 46.19
CA LEU A 19 -11.24 -13.65 46.35
C LEU A 19 -10.71 -14.10 47.72
N ASP A 20 -11.02 -15.34 48.10
CA ASP A 20 -10.46 -15.98 49.29
C ASP A 20 -8.92 -16.09 49.21
N THR A 21 -8.25 -15.95 50.37
CA THR A 21 -6.78 -15.94 50.49
C THR A 21 -6.09 -17.26 50.12
N THR A 22 -6.86 -18.31 49.83
CA THR A 22 -6.38 -19.62 49.35
C THR A 22 -6.31 -19.73 47.82
N ARG A 23 -6.74 -18.70 47.08
CA ARG A 23 -6.81 -18.71 45.61
C ARG A 23 -5.66 -17.96 44.97
N ASN A 24 -5.22 -18.43 43.80
CA ASN A 24 -4.02 -17.93 43.14
C ASN A 24 -4.28 -17.51 41.67
N PRO A 25 -4.92 -16.35 41.43
CA PRO A 25 -5.08 -15.80 40.08
C PRO A 25 -3.71 -15.41 39.49
N GLN A 26 -3.47 -15.82 38.24
CA GLN A 26 -2.19 -15.71 37.53
C GLN A 26 -2.38 -15.25 36.09
N LEU A 27 -1.28 -14.81 35.46
CA LEU A 27 -1.29 -14.44 34.05
C LEU A 27 -1.46 -15.70 33.17
N PRO A 28 -2.17 -15.63 32.04
CA PRO A 28 -2.28 -16.76 31.11
C PRO A 28 -0.95 -17.32 30.60
N SER A 29 0.13 -16.52 30.62
CA SER A 29 1.48 -16.98 30.30
C SER A 29 2.14 -17.86 31.37
N GLU A 30 1.59 -17.88 32.59
CA GLU A 30 2.15 -18.59 33.75
C GLU A 30 1.44 -19.93 34.01
N VAL A 31 0.19 -20.08 33.53
CA VAL A 31 -0.63 -21.29 33.68
C VAL A 31 -0.61 -22.16 32.41
N ILE A 32 -0.49 -23.48 32.57
CA ILE A 32 -0.56 -24.45 31.46
C ILE A 32 -2.01 -24.58 30.99
N HIS A 33 -2.28 -24.16 29.76
CA HIS A 33 -3.63 -24.12 29.16
C HIS A 33 -3.63 -24.64 27.71
N LYS A 34 -4.81 -25.03 27.22
CA LYS A 34 -5.06 -25.46 25.84
C LYS A 34 -5.45 -24.28 24.95
N TYR A 35 -5.52 -24.52 23.65
CA TYR A 35 -6.02 -23.51 22.69
C TYR A 35 -7.49 -23.15 22.95
N GLU A 36 -8.32 -24.13 23.32
CA GLU A 36 -9.75 -23.95 23.58
C GLU A 36 -10.04 -23.02 24.77
N ASP A 37 -9.19 -23.07 25.79
CA ASP A 37 -9.31 -22.25 27.01
C ASP A 37 -9.19 -20.74 26.69
N LYS A 38 -8.59 -20.39 25.53
CA LYS A 38 -8.48 -19.01 25.05
C LYS A 38 -9.77 -18.48 24.42
N PHE A 39 -10.58 -19.34 23.80
CA PHE A 39 -11.92 -18.95 23.37
C PHE A 39 -12.81 -18.72 24.60
N LEU A 40 -12.72 -19.60 25.59
CA LEU A 40 -13.44 -19.44 26.86
C LEU A 40 -12.97 -18.18 27.61
N LEU A 41 -11.67 -17.83 27.57
CA LEU A 41 -11.17 -16.59 28.15
C LEU A 41 -11.67 -15.33 27.40
N ALA A 42 -11.79 -15.38 26.07
CA ALA A 42 -12.39 -14.31 25.28
C ALA A 42 -13.87 -14.12 25.63
N GLU A 43 -14.64 -15.21 25.72
CA GLU A 43 -16.05 -15.19 26.15
C GLU A 43 -16.20 -14.66 27.58
N PHE A 44 -15.31 -15.06 28.49
CA PHE A 44 -15.28 -14.60 29.88
C PHE A 44 -15.08 -13.08 29.99
N ILE A 45 -14.11 -12.50 29.27
CA ILE A 45 -13.89 -11.04 29.30
C ILE A 45 -15.04 -10.28 28.62
N THR A 46 -15.64 -10.81 27.55
CA THR A 46 -16.82 -10.19 26.91
C THR A 46 -18.04 -10.20 27.84
N ASN A 47 -18.34 -11.31 28.50
CA ASN A 47 -19.45 -11.40 29.44
C ASN A 47 -19.24 -10.48 30.66
N SER A 48 -18.01 -10.44 31.19
CA SER A 48 -17.67 -9.55 32.30
C SER A 48 -17.80 -8.08 31.91
N ALA A 49 -17.35 -7.69 30.72
CA ALA A 49 -17.52 -6.34 30.19
C ALA A 49 -18.99 -5.97 29.97
N LEU A 50 -19.80 -6.86 29.40
CA LEU A 50 -21.24 -6.65 29.20
C LEU A 50 -21.99 -6.45 30.53
N ALA A 51 -21.70 -7.30 31.53
CA ALA A 51 -22.30 -7.20 32.86
C ALA A 51 -21.83 -5.93 33.61
N ALA A 52 -20.55 -5.57 33.48
CA ALA A 52 -20.00 -4.33 34.02
C ALA A 52 -20.67 -3.11 33.40
N GLN A 53 -20.95 -3.17 32.09
CA GLN A 53 -21.62 -2.12 31.35
C GLN A 53 -23.09 -2.00 31.73
N LEU A 54 -23.79 -3.11 32.02
CA LEU A 54 -25.14 -3.07 32.58
C LEU A 54 -25.19 -2.33 33.93
N ASN A 55 -24.19 -2.54 34.80
CA ASN A 55 -24.09 -1.81 36.06
C ASN A 55 -23.94 -0.29 35.84
N VAL A 56 -23.14 0.13 34.85
CA VAL A 56 -23.02 1.54 34.44
C VAL A 56 -24.33 2.08 33.88
N LEU A 57 -25.01 1.34 33.01
CA LEU A 57 -26.31 1.75 32.45
C LEU A 57 -27.40 1.89 33.52
N ARG A 58 -27.40 1.07 34.57
CA ARG A 58 -28.33 1.22 35.72
C ARG A 58 -28.19 2.60 36.38
N HIS A 59 -26.98 3.17 36.47
CA HIS A 59 -26.74 4.55 36.94
C HIS A 59 -27.21 5.65 35.95
N LEU A 60 -27.55 5.27 34.72
CA LEU A 60 -28.24 6.11 33.72
C LEU A 60 -29.75 5.87 33.70
N ASN A 61 -30.35 5.37 34.79
CA ASN A 61 -31.79 5.05 34.92
C ASN A 61 -32.32 3.96 33.97
N PHE A 62 -31.45 3.04 33.52
CA PHE A 62 -31.90 1.77 32.93
C PHE A 62 -32.42 0.84 34.05
N ASN A 63 -33.62 1.13 34.55
CA ASN A 63 -34.33 0.27 35.49
C ASN A 63 -34.93 -0.98 34.79
N ASP A 64 -35.35 -1.97 35.56
CA ASP A 64 -35.89 -3.24 35.06
C ASP A 64 -37.07 -3.07 34.08
N GLU A 65 -37.93 -2.07 34.30
CA GLU A 65 -39.08 -1.78 33.41
C GLU A 65 -38.61 -1.27 32.05
N ASN A 66 -37.70 -0.30 32.04
CA ASN A 66 -37.07 0.26 30.84
C ASN A 66 -36.27 -0.81 30.09
N LEU A 67 -35.46 -1.60 30.81
CA LEU A 67 -34.69 -2.70 30.25
C LEU A 67 -35.60 -3.76 29.60
N LYS A 68 -36.69 -4.19 30.27
CA LYS A 68 -37.69 -5.10 29.69
C LYS A 68 -38.37 -4.52 28.44
N LYS A 69 -38.62 -3.21 28.39
CA LYS A 69 -39.19 -2.55 27.20
C LYS A 69 -38.19 -2.52 26.04
N MET A 70 -36.93 -2.16 26.29
CA MET A 70 -35.87 -2.13 25.26
C MET A 70 -35.51 -3.54 24.76
N LYS A 71 -35.48 -4.54 25.64
CA LYS A 71 -35.28 -5.95 25.29
C LYS A 71 -36.36 -6.42 24.30
N LYS A 72 -37.64 -6.19 24.62
CA LYS A 72 -38.78 -6.46 23.71
C LYS A 72 -38.67 -5.76 22.35
N TRP A 73 -38.12 -4.55 22.29
CA TRP A 73 -37.85 -3.87 21.01
C TRP A 73 -36.79 -4.62 20.19
N SER A 74 -35.68 -5.03 20.81
CA SER A 74 -34.61 -5.82 20.16
C SER A 74 -35.11 -7.19 19.69
N ASP A 75 -35.88 -7.90 20.53
CA ASP A 75 -36.46 -9.21 20.21
C ASP A 75 -37.50 -9.11 19.07
N SER A 76 -38.15 -7.94 18.92
CA SER A 76 -39.01 -7.61 17.77
C SER A 76 -38.22 -7.25 16.49
N ASN A 77 -36.90 -7.49 16.46
CA ASN A 77 -35.96 -7.09 15.40
C ASN A 77 -35.97 -5.57 15.09
N LYS A 78 -36.37 -4.72 16.04
CA LYS A 78 -36.24 -3.26 15.90
C LYS A 78 -34.89 -2.81 16.44
N THR A 79 -34.29 -1.82 15.79
CA THR A 79 -33.08 -1.18 16.31
C THR A 79 -33.40 -0.41 17.59
N VAL A 80 -32.58 -0.57 18.62
CA VAL A 80 -32.62 0.22 19.85
C VAL A 80 -31.49 1.24 19.81
N THR A 81 -31.85 2.52 19.77
CA THR A 81 -30.90 3.63 19.68
C THR A 81 -30.93 4.44 20.96
N LEU A 82 -29.77 4.62 21.58
CA LEU A 82 -29.53 5.55 22.69
C LEU A 82 -29.13 6.91 22.12
N CYS A 83 -29.79 7.97 22.56
CA CYS A 83 -29.63 9.32 22.05
C CYS A 83 -29.33 10.32 23.17
N PHE A 84 -28.37 11.22 22.94
CA PHE A 84 -28.15 12.43 23.72
C PHE A 84 -28.42 13.66 22.85
N VAL A 85 -29.20 14.60 23.38
CA VAL A 85 -29.49 15.90 22.75
C VAL A 85 -29.20 17.03 23.72
N ARG A 86 -28.77 18.18 23.18
CA ARG A 86 -28.52 19.42 23.94
C ARG A 86 -29.03 20.63 23.17
N LYS A 87 -29.65 21.56 23.89
CA LYS A 87 -30.05 22.88 23.41
C LYS A 87 -29.45 23.95 24.30
N GLU A 88 -28.89 24.98 23.71
CA GLU A 88 -28.32 26.14 24.39
C GLU A 88 -29.04 27.40 23.97
N TYR A 89 -29.34 28.25 24.94
CA TYR A 89 -29.96 29.56 24.77
C TYR A 89 -29.09 30.62 25.45
N CYS A 90 -28.89 31.77 24.80
CA CYS A 90 -28.13 32.89 25.34
C CYS A 90 -28.86 34.21 25.11
N ASP A 91 -29.62 34.66 26.10
CA ASP A 91 -30.44 35.87 26.03
C ASP A 91 -29.80 37.05 26.78
N PHE A 92 -29.85 38.25 26.22
CA PHE A 92 -29.41 39.47 26.91
C PHE A 92 -30.41 39.88 28.00
N VAL A 93 -29.93 40.13 29.22
CA VAL A 93 -30.76 40.49 30.37
C VAL A 93 -30.75 42.00 30.61
N LYS A 94 -29.59 42.61 30.84
CA LYS A 94 -29.46 44.04 31.19
C LYS A 94 -28.02 44.56 31.09
N GLU A 95 -27.89 45.88 30.95
CA GLU A 95 -26.63 46.64 31.05
C GLU A 95 -26.56 47.28 32.46
N VAL A 96 -25.41 47.18 33.13
CA VAL A 96 -25.18 47.70 34.50
C VAL A 96 -23.87 48.48 34.52
N GLN A 97 -23.89 49.71 35.03
CA GLN A 97 -22.67 50.49 35.23
C GLN A 97 -22.17 50.34 36.66
N ARG A 98 -20.94 49.87 36.82
CA ARG A 98 -20.31 49.61 38.11
C ARG A 98 -19.09 50.50 38.33
N THR A 99 -19.09 51.24 39.43
CA THR A 99 -17.99 52.12 39.82
C THR A 99 -17.02 51.38 40.73
N LEU A 100 -15.79 51.15 40.27
CA LEU A 100 -14.74 50.52 41.09
C LEU A 100 -14.03 51.58 41.94
N LYS A 101 -13.95 51.34 43.26
CA LYS A 101 -13.11 52.16 44.16
C LYS A 101 -11.64 51.74 43.97
N PRO A 102 -10.69 52.67 43.84
CA PRO A 102 -9.30 52.34 43.53
C PRO A 102 -8.62 51.61 44.68
N THR A 103 -7.90 50.53 44.36
CA THR A 103 -7.15 49.71 45.33
C THR A 103 -5.83 50.35 45.76
N HIS A 104 -5.31 51.31 45.00
CA HIS A 104 -4.13 52.10 45.35
C HIS A 104 -4.35 53.59 45.03
N SER A 105 -4.09 54.46 46.01
CA SER A 105 -4.08 55.91 45.83
C SER A 105 -2.69 56.36 45.37
N VAL A 106 -2.59 56.92 44.16
CA VAL A 106 -1.36 57.58 43.70
C VAL A 106 -1.32 58.99 44.29
N GLN A 107 -0.27 59.31 45.04
CA GLN A 107 0.01 60.69 45.48
C GLN A 107 0.96 61.35 44.48
N SER A 108 0.55 62.49 43.91
CA SER A 108 1.37 63.32 43.04
C SER A 108 1.49 64.72 43.64
N GLU A 109 2.67 65.07 44.17
CA GLU A 109 2.95 66.45 44.61
C GLU A 109 3.18 67.35 43.38
N SER A 110 2.46 68.47 43.29
CA SER A 110 2.73 69.52 42.31
C SER A 110 2.57 70.91 42.95
N THR A 111 3.66 71.66 43.02
CA THR A 111 3.70 73.00 43.62
C THR A 111 3.37 74.07 42.59
N ILE A 112 2.34 74.90 42.84
CA ILE A 112 2.08 76.11 42.06
C ILE A 112 2.12 77.32 42.99
N THR A 113 3.09 78.20 42.76
CA THR A 113 3.28 79.43 43.51
C THR A 113 2.76 80.61 42.69
N GLN A 114 1.79 81.37 43.21
CA GLN A 114 1.60 82.76 42.79
C GLN A 114 1.41 83.68 43.99
N THR A 115 2.11 84.80 43.91
CA THR A 115 2.44 85.70 45.01
C THR A 115 1.78 87.05 44.81
N SER A 116 1.18 87.61 45.85
CA SER A 116 1.46 88.99 46.30
C SER A 116 0.58 89.39 47.48
N GLY A 117 1.16 90.02 48.51
CA GLY A 117 0.39 90.81 49.47
C GLY A 117 0.57 90.59 50.97
N SER A 118 1.82 90.49 51.48
CA SER A 118 2.19 90.74 52.91
C SER A 118 1.55 89.86 54.01
N SER A 119 2.24 89.41 55.07
CA SER A 119 3.66 89.13 55.34
C SER A 119 3.65 88.13 56.53
N ASN A 120 4.58 87.16 56.57
CA ASN A 120 4.56 86.00 57.48
C ASN A 120 3.37 85.04 57.31
N ALA A 121 3.25 84.42 56.13
CA ALA A 121 2.35 83.30 55.88
C ALA A 121 3.12 81.95 55.92
N PRO A 122 2.62 80.89 56.58
CA PRO A 122 3.20 79.56 56.50
C PRO A 122 2.93 78.92 55.12
N GLU A 123 3.87 78.11 54.64
CA GLU A 123 3.77 77.40 53.37
C GLU A 123 2.64 76.34 53.41
N ASN A 124 1.52 76.63 52.74
CA ASN A 124 0.45 75.63 52.57
C ASN A 124 0.86 74.57 51.55
N LYS A 125 1.42 73.45 52.02
CA LYS A 125 1.56 72.20 51.25
C LYS A 125 0.18 71.60 50.94
N THR A 126 -0.37 71.92 49.77
CA THR A 126 -1.63 71.32 49.30
C THR A 126 -1.37 69.96 48.65
N THR A 127 -1.60 68.87 49.40
CA THR A 127 -1.51 67.51 48.85
C THR A 127 -2.77 67.20 48.02
N ILE A 128 -2.67 67.25 46.69
CA ILE A 128 -3.76 66.85 45.80
C ILE A 128 -3.71 65.32 45.64
N SER A 129 -4.71 64.62 46.20
CA SER A 129 -4.92 63.19 45.94
C SER A 129 -5.95 63.01 44.83
N SER A 130 -5.50 62.55 43.65
CA SER A 130 -6.35 62.27 42.51
C SER A 130 -6.73 60.79 42.49
N SER A 131 -7.90 60.45 43.05
CA SER A 131 -8.47 59.11 42.92
C SER A 131 -9.08 58.93 41.53
N VAL A 132 -8.42 58.21 40.63
CA VAL A 132 -9.03 57.81 39.35
C VAL A 132 -10.12 56.78 39.62
N VAL A 133 -11.37 57.19 39.40
CA VAL A 133 -12.55 56.34 39.58
C VAL A 133 -12.91 55.71 38.23
N THR A 134 -12.53 54.45 38.03
CA THR A 134 -12.86 53.71 36.81
C THR A 134 -14.31 53.22 36.88
N THR A 135 -15.14 53.68 35.95
CA THR A 135 -16.50 53.14 35.74
C THR A 135 -16.43 52.06 34.66
N VAL A 136 -16.86 50.85 35.00
CA VAL A 136 -16.91 49.70 34.10
C VAL A 136 -18.37 49.43 33.73
N THR A 137 -18.65 49.22 32.44
CA THR A 137 -19.97 48.79 31.98
C THR A 137 -19.97 47.26 31.88
N GLU A 138 -20.89 46.63 32.60
CA GLU A 138 -21.10 45.19 32.69
C GLU A 138 -22.41 44.83 31.94
N TYR A 139 -22.34 43.93 30.98
CA TYR A 139 -23.48 43.39 30.23
C TYR A 139 -23.80 41.99 30.77
N ILE A 140 -25.05 41.77 31.18
CA ILE A 140 -25.49 40.52 31.79
C ILE A 140 -26.31 39.73 30.77
N TYR A 141 -25.92 38.48 30.54
CA TYR A 141 -26.58 37.52 29.67
C TYR A 141 -27.05 36.31 30.49
N LYS A 142 -28.22 35.77 30.21
CA LYS A 142 -28.70 34.51 30.77
C LYS A 142 -28.35 33.40 29.79
N VAL A 143 -27.52 32.46 30.23
CA VAL A 143 -27.26 31.22 29.51
C VAL A 143 -28.12 30.12 30.14
N LYS A 144 -28.88 29.43 29.30
CA LYS A 144 -29.68 28.26 29.64
C LYS A 144 -29.23 27.10 28.79
N GLU A 145 -29.00 25.95 29.40
CA GLU A 145 -28.72 24.71 28.70
C GLU A 145 -29.74 23.63 29.11
N GLU A 146 -30.29 22.95 28.12
CA GLU A 146 -31.17 21.79 28.30
C GLU A 146 -30.47 20.58 27.69
N TYR A 147 -30.43 19.45 28.40
CA TYR A 147 -29.99 18.19 27.82
C TYR A 147 -30.92 17.03 28.19
N ALA A 148 -31.01 16.04 27.30
CA ALA A 148 -31.75 14.81 27.54
C ALA A 148 -31.02 13.59 26.95
N ILE A 149 -31.03 12.50 27.72
CA ILE A 149 -30.66 11.14 27.31
C ILE A 149 -31.95 10.32 27.22
N TYR A 150 -32.17 9.69 26.08
CA TYR A 150 -33.35 8.83 25.85
C TYR A 150 -33.05 7.69 24.88
N CYS A 151 -33.79 6.59 25.00
CA CYS A 151 -33.76 5.49 24.04
C CYS A 151 -35.02 5.49 23.16
N TYR A 152 -34.91 5.05 21.91
CA TYR A 152 -36.04 4.90 21.00
C TYR A 152 -35.89 3.68 20.08
N GLN A 153 -37.00 3.27 19.43
CA GLN A 153 -37.05 2.10 18.55
C GLN A 153 -37.11 2.48 17.06
N GLY A 154 -36.36 1.79 16.21
CA GLY A 154 -36.37 2.03 14.77
C GLY A 154 -35.98 3.47 14.41
N THR A 155 -36.84 4.15 13.66
CA THR A 155 -36.76 5.59 13.37
C THR A 155 -37.80 6.42 14.14
N ASP A 156 -38.59 5.78 15.01
CA ASP A 156 -39.73 6.41 15.68
C ASP A 156 -39.32 6.97 17.04
N LYS A 157 -39.16 8.30 17.09
CA LYS A 157 -38.80 9.04 18.30
C LYS A 157 -40.00 9.33 19.21
N SER A 158 -41.23 8.97 18.81
CA SER A 158 -42.45 9.23 19.59
C SER A 158 -42.63 8.25 20.77
N ASP A 159 -42.29 6.97 20.59
CA ASP A 159 -42.26 5.96 21.67
C ASP A 159 -40.89 5.95 22.40
N SER A 160 -40.35 7.12 22.72
CA SER A 160 -39.06 7.26 23.39
C SER A 160 -39.15 7.05 24.91
N ILE A 161 -38.16 6.34 25.47
CA ILE A 161 -37.95 6.18 26.91
C ILE A 161 -36.95 7.27 27.34
N LYS A 162 -37.44 8.29 28.05
CA LYS A 162 -36.56 9.28 28.70
C LYS A 162 -35.82 8.63 29.86
N LEU A 163 -34.49 8.74 29.87
CA LEU A 163 -33.62 8.17 30.89
C LEU A 163 -33.15 9.23 31.87
N LYS A 164 -32.66 10.36 31.35
CA LYS A 164 -32.21 11.50 32.16
C LYS A 164 -32.45 12.80 31.39
N GLU A 165 -32.95 13.83 32.07
CA GLU A 165 -33.04 15.17 31.51
C GLU A 165 -32.68 16.20 32.59
N ASN A 166 -32.07 17.32 32.18
CA ASN A 166 -31.78 18.42 33.10
C ASN A 166 -31.83 19.77 32.38
N ILE A 167 -32.07 20.83 33.16
CA ILE A 167 -32.08 22.22 32.72
C ILE A 167 -31.20 23.03 33.65
N LEU A 168 -30.20 23.70 33.08
CA LEU A 168 -29.14 24.43 33.78
C LEU A 168 -29.22 25.91 33.38
N GLU A 169 -29.14 26.83 34.35
CA GLU A 169 -29.32 28.26 34.09
C GLU A 169 -28.35 29.13 34.91
N ALA A 170 -27.60 30.00 34.23
CA ALA A 170 -26.69 30.95 34.87
C ALA A 170 -26.74 32.35 34.22
N GLU A 171 -26.28 33.34 34.97
CA GLU A 171 -26.05 34.70 34.49
C GLU A 171 -24.54 34.89 34.26
N ILE A 172 -24.15 35.21 33.02
CA ILE A 172 -22.77 35.52 32.64
C ILE A 172 -22.65 37.03 32.46
N VAL A 173 -21.61 37.61 33.06
CA VAL A 173 -21.32 39.04 33.00
C VAL A 173 -20.10 39.29 32.11
N THR A 174 -20.25 40.14 31.09
CA THR A 174 -19.16 40.54 30.19
C THR A 174 -18.95 42.05 30.23
N THR A 175 -17.77 42.53 29.83
CA THR A 175 -17.48 43.97 29.68
C THR A 175 -17.68 44.49 28.25
N SER A 176 -18.11 43.61 27.33
CA SER A 176 -18.32 43.90 25.91
C SER A 176 -19.80 43.74 25.54
N LYS A 177 -20.30 44.62 24.66
CA LYS A 177 -21.67 44.58 24.13
C LYS A 177 -21.90 43.44 23.11
N SER A 178 -20.91 42.58 22.88
CA SER A 178 -21.02 41.37 22.08
C SER A 178 -21.65 40.22 22.88
N THR A 179 -22.65 39.54 22.30
CA THR A 179 -23.22 38.29 22.82
C THR A 179 -22.12 37.23 22.99
N PRO A 180 -21.95 36.61 24.18
CA PRO A 180 -20.88 35.64 24.42
C PRO A 180 -21.07 34.32 23.66
N TYR A 181 -22.33 33.92 23.42
CA TYR A 181 -22.72 32.70 22.71
C TYR A 181 -23.89 32.99 21.75
N PRO A 182 -24.17 32.11 20.76
CA PRO A 182 -25.34 32.23 19.89
C PRO A 182 -26.66 32.20 20.67
N GLN A 183 -27.67 32.95 20.20
CA GLN A 183 -28.94 33.07 20.92
C GLN A 183 -29.71 31.74 21.06
N LEU A 184 -29.64 30.89 20.03
CA LEU A 184 -30.03 29.48 20.08
C LEU A 184 -28.95 28.67 19.37
N SER A 185 -28.47 27.61 20.02
CA SER A 185 -27.62 26.59 19.43
C SER A 185 -28.21 25.21 19.72
N GLU A 186 -28.70 24.54 18.68
CA GLU A 186 -29.12 23.13 18.73
C GLU A 186 -27.99 22.29 18.15
N THR A 187 -27.41 21.41 18.97
CA THR A 187 -26.37 20.49 18.50
C THR A 187 -27.02 19.27 17.85
N SER A 188 -26.41 18.72 16.79
CA SER A 188 -26.83 17.44 16.21
C SER A 188 -26.92 16.35 17.27
N PRO A 189 -27.96 15.49 17.26
CA PRO A 189 -28.11 14.42 18.25
C PRO A 189 -26.93 13.45 18.17
N LEU A 190 -26.37 13.09 19.33
CA LEU A 190 -25.42 11.99 19.44
C LEU A 190 -26.19 10.69 19.63
N GLU A 191 -26.02 9.75 18.70
CA GLU A 191 -26.77 8.49 18.68
C GLU A 191 -25.82 7.29 18.63
N VAL A 192 -26.12 6.25 19.41
CA VAL A 192 -25.41 4.97 19.40
C VAL A 192 -26.41 3.81 19.37
N ASN A 193 -26.10 2.78 18.58
CA ASN A 193 -26.93 1.60 18.42
C ASN A 193 -26.59 0.58 19.50
N ILE A 194 -27.52 0.34 20.43
CA ILE A 194 -27.36 -0.63 21.54
C ILE A 194 -28.17 -1.91 21.32
N THR A 195 -28.63 -2.18 20.09
CA THR A 195 -29.38 -3.40 19.76
C THR A 195 -28.56 -4.67 20.02
N TRP A 196 -27.25 -4.64 19.75
CA TRP A 196 -26.35 -5.78 19.95
C TRP A 196 -26.23 -6.17 21.43
N PHE A 197 -26.14 -5.19 22.34
CA PHE A 197 -26.17 -5.41 23.79
C PHE A 197 -27.41 -6.21 24.22
N PHE A 198 -28.60 -5.77 23.79
CA PHE A 198 -29.87 -6.45 24.10
C PHE A 198 -30.06 -7.82 23.42
N LYS A 199 -29.21 -8.20 22.46
CA LYS A 199 -29.21 -9.55 21.87
C LYS A 199 -28.43 -10.57 22.70
N ASN A 200 -27.47 -10.11 23.51
CA ASN A 200 -26.62 -10.97 24.35
C ASN A 200 -27.12 -11.10 25.81
N VAL A 201 -28.23 -10.45 26.14
CA VAL A 201 -28.86 -10.49 27.47
C VAL A 201 -30.16 -11.29 27.44
N ASP A 202 -30.42 -12.06 28.49
CA ASP A 202 -31.65 -12.85 28.69
C ASP A 202 -32.79 -12.03 29.36
N GLU A 203 -33.87 -12.71 29.77
CA GLU A 203 -35.01 -12.09 30.47
C GLU A 203 -34.71 -11.70 31.94
N ASN A 204 -33.68 -12.29 32.54
CA ASN A 204 -33.22 -12.06 33.93
C ASN A 204 -32.09 -11.02 34.01
N PHE A 205 -31.70 -10.44 32.88
CA PHE A 205 -30.55 -9.53 32.72
C PHE A 205 -29.17 -10.18 32.92
N GLN A 206 -29.08 -11.47 32.58
CA GLN A 206 -27.85 -12.25 32.58
C GLN A 206 -27.23 -12.32 31.18
N PHE A 207 -25.91 -12.27 31.11
CA PHE A 207 -25.16 -12.38 29.87
C PHE A 207 -24.61 -13.79 29.68
N ASN A 208 -24.78 -14.31 28.47
CA ASN A 208 -24.25 -15.60 28.03
C ASN A 208 -23.75 -15.51 26.58
N PHE A 209 -22.84 -14.55 26.35
CA PHE A 209 -22.10 -14.44 25.09
C PHE A 209 -21.20 -15.66 24.93
N ALA A 210 -21.30 -16.32 23.77
CA ALA A 210 -20.49 -17.46 23.39
C ALA A 210 -20.07 -17.31 21.91
N ILE A 211 -18.83 -17.71 21.59
CA ILE A 211 -18.31 -17.66 20.22
C ILE A 211 -18.81 -18.90 19.46
N ASN A 212 -19.38 -18.71 18.28
CA ASN A 212 -19.80 -19.83 17.45
C ASN A 212 -18.61 -20.50 16.74
N ARG A 213 -17.91 -21.37 17.48
CA ARG A 213 -16.75 -22.15 17.02
C ARG A 213 -17.08 -23.11 15.85
N ASN A 214 -18.36 -23.35 15.56
CA ASN A 214 -18.80 -24.17 14.43
C ASN A 214 -18.98 -23.38 13.11
N ASP A 215 -18.86 -22.04 13.12
CA ASP A 215 -18.84 -21.25 11.88
C ASP A 215 -17.51 -21.48 11.15
N LEU A 216 -17.57 -21.86 9.86
CA LEU A 216 -16.40 -21.99 8.98
C LEU A 216 -15.58 -20.70 8.83
N LYS A 217 -16.12 -19.55 9.27
CA LYS A 217 -15.43 -18.25 9.32
C LYS A 217 -14.86 -17.89 10.71
N CYS A 218 -15.07 -18.73 11.73
CA CYS A 218 -14.43 -18.56 13.03
C CYS A 218 -12.94 -18.93 12.92
N LYS A 219 -12.04 -17.94 12.97
CA LYS A 219 -10.59 -18.17 12.81
C LYS A 219 -9.93 -18.40 14.16
N THR A 220 -9.87 -17.37 15.00
CA THR A 220 -9.17 -17.42 16.30
C THR A 220 -10.00 -16.76 17.41
N PRO A 221 -9.63 -16.89 18.70
CA PRO A 221 -10.33 -16.26 19.81
C PRO A 221 -10.52 -14.75 19.66
N THR A 222 -9.64 -14.07 18.93
CA THR A 222 -9.72 -12.62 18.67
C THR A 222 -10.27 -12.29 17.29
N ASN A 223 -10.02 -13.11 16.27
CA ASN A 223 -10.52 -12.91 14.90
C ASN A 223 -11.69 -13.85 14.58
N ASN A 224 -12.86 -13.56 15.16
CA ASN A 224 -14.11 -14.23 14.82
C ASN A 224 -15.26 -13.20 14.72
N LYS A 225 -16.38 -13.61 14.12
CA LYS A 225 -17.52 -12.72 13.88
C LYS A 225 -18.11 -12.14 15.17
N ASP A 226 -18.17 -12.94 16.22
CA ASP A 226 -18.89 -12.60 17.45
C ASP A 226 -18.08 -11.60 18.29
N ILE A 227 -16.76 -11.83 18.43
CA ILE A 227 -15.81 -10.88 19.05
C ILE A 227 -15.67 -9.60 18.22
N LYS A 228 -15.69 -9.67 16.87
CA LYS A 228 -15.72 -8.46 16.03
C LYS A 228 -16.98 -7.63 16.29
N GLY A 229 -18.14 -8.27 16.48
CA GLY A 229 -19.37 -7.59 16.89
C GLY A 229 -19.27 -6.96 18.28
N ALA A 230 -18.56 -7.61 19.22
CA ALA A 230 -18.29 -7.04 20.54
C ALA A 230 -17.38 -5.80 20.47
N VAL A 231 -16.25 -5.89 19.77
CA VAL A 231 -15.32 -4.76 19.58
C VAL A 231 -16.01 -3.60 18.85
N GLU A 232 -16.80 -3.87 17.80
CA GLU A 232 -17.61 -2.84 17.12
C GLU A 232 -18.62 -2.18 18.07
N PHE A 233 -19.28 -2.95 18.94
CA PHE A 233 -20.21 -2.40 19.92
C PHE A 233 -19.49 -1.50 20.95
N PHE A 234 -18.44 -2.01 21.61
CA PHE A 234 -17.74 -1.29 22.67
C PHE A 234 -17.02 -0.04 22.13
N GLY A 235 -16.35 -0.11 20.97
CA GLY A 235 -15.72 1.07 20.36
C GLY A 235 -16.72 2.17 19.93
N ASN A 236 -17.90 1.78 19.44
CA ASN A 236 -18.99 2.73 19.18
C ASN A 236 -19.57 3.32 20.46
N PHE A 237 -19.70 2.52 21.53
CA PHE A 237 -20.20 2.98 22.82
C PHE A 237 -19.21 3.94 23.51
N HIS A 238 -17.93 3.61 23.51
CA HIS A 238 -16.83 4.47 23.96
C HIS A 238 -16.85 5.82 23.25
N THR A 239 -16.96 5.80 21.91
CA THR A 239 -17.01 7.03 21.10
C THR A 239 -18.20 7.92 21.50
N TRP A 240 -19.37 7.32 21.72
CA TRP A 240 -20.57 8.05 22.17
C TRP A 240 -20.41 8.58 23.60
N SER A 241 -19.95 7.74 24.54
CA SER A 241 -19.77 8.10 25.95
C SER A 241 -18.72 9.19 26.14
N TYR A 242 -17.58 9.11 25.44
CA TYR A 242 -16.57 10.16 25.41
C TYR A 242 -17.11 11.47 24.81
N ALA A 243 -17.86 11.41 23.71
CA ALA A 243 -18.46 12.60 23.11
C ALA A 243 -19.44 13.28 24.07
N VAL A 244 -20.33 12.54 24.73
CA VAL A 244 -21.25 13.09 25.75
C VAL A 244 -20.46 13.69 26.92
N PHE A 245 -19.39 13.04 27.38
CA PHE A 245 -18.50 13.58 28.41
C PHE A 245 -17.84 14.91 27.98
N ASP A 246 -17.27 15.01 26.77
CA ASP A 246 -16.67 16.25 26.28
C ASP A 246 -17.73 17.36 26.16
N PHE A 247 -18.94 17.03 25.70
CA PHE A 247 -20.06 17.99 25.70
C PHE A 247 -20.40 18.49 27.10
N LEU A 248 -20.45 17.64 28.13
CA LEU A 248 -20.69 18.07 29.51
C LEU A 248 -19.55 18.94 30.06
N THR A 249 -18.29 18.58 29.80
CA THR A 249 -17.16 19.44 30.23
C THR A 249 -17.08 20.75 29.43
N SER A 250 -17.59 20.79 28.20
CA SER A 250 -17.72 22.04 27.43
C SER A 250 -18.65 23.04 28.09
N THR A 251 -19.75 22.58 28.71
CA THR A 251 -20.64 23.43 29.52
C THR A 251 -19.90 24.02 30.72
N ALA A 252 -19.10 23.20 31.41
CA ALA A 252 -18.34 23.63 32.59
C ALA A 252 -17.33 24.77 32.28
N LYS A 253 -16.79 24.81 31.05
CA LYS A 253 -15.88 25.87 30.59
C LYS A 253 -16.55 27.24 30.40
N LYS A 254 -17.89 27.31 30.37
CA LYS A 254 -18.64 28.56 30.13
C LYS A 254 -18.94 29.36 31.39
N GLU A 255 -18.99 28.70 32.55
CA GLU A 255 -19.46 29.33 33.79
C GLU A 255 -18.43 30.29 34.42
N VAL A 256 -17.16 30.13 34.08
CA VAL A 256 -16.05 30.93 34.60
C VAL A 256 -15.05 31.18 33.48
N GLY A 257 -14.41 32.36 33.46
CA GLY A 257 -13.19 32.59 32.68
C GLY A 257 -12.12 31.58 33.11
N PHE A 258 -11.99 30.52 32.33
CA PHE A 258 -11.39 29.25 32.76
C PHE A 258 -9.86 29.35 32.88
N LEU A 259 -9.32 29.47 34.10
CA LEU A 259 -8.15 28.68 34.57
C LEU A 259 -7.70 28.86 36.04
N ASP A 260 -7.78 30.03 36.68
CA ASP A 260 -6.88 30.34 37.82
C ASP A 260 -7.34 30.04 39.27
N LYS A 261 -8.54 29.49 39.54
CA LYS A 261 -9.02 29.30 40.94
C LYS A 261 -9.65 27.97 41.33
N HIS A 262 -10.03 27.10 40.38
CA HIS A 262 -10.87 25.91 40.69
C HIS A 262 -10.49 24.64 39.90
N LEU A 263 -9.19 24.44 39.66
CA LEU A 263 -8.65 23.20 39.05
C LEU A 263 -8.94 21.95 39.92
N GLU A 264 -8.93 22.09 41.24
CA GLU A 264 -9.10 21.00 42.22
C GLU A 264 -10.44 20.26 42.09
N ASP A 265 -11.55 20.97 41.82
CA ASP A 265 -12.88 20.36 41.61
C ASP A 265 -12.87 19.38 40.42
N PHE A 266 -12.18 19.75 39.33
CA PHE A 266 -12.11 18.92 38.12
C PHE A 266 -11.16 17.74 38.28
N GLN A 267 -10.15 17.84 39.14
CA GLN A 267 -9.28 16.69 39.48
C GLN A 267 -10.06 15.56 40.16
N MET A 268 -11.20 15.84 40.81
CA MET A 268 -12.05 14.79 41.40
C MET A 268 -12.78 13.94 40.34
N ILE A 269 -12.94 14.45 39.12
CA ILE A 269 -13.64 13.78 38.01
C ILE A 269 -12.65 12.82 37.33
N ASN A 270 -12.51 11.64 37.92
CA ASN A 270 -11.64 10.55 37.47
C ASN A 270 -12.19 9.19 37.94
N CYS A 271 -11.72 8.11 37.34
CA CYS A 271 -12.11 6.74 37.67
C CYS A 271 -11.06 5.95 38.45
N ASN A 272 -9.93 6.56 38.83
CA ASN A 272 -8.75 5.87 39.38
C ASN A 272 -9.00 5.05 40.66
N SER A 273 -10.14 5.23 41.33
CA SER A 273 -10.55 4.49 42.53
C SER A 273 -11.73 3.54 42.29
N ILE A 274 -12.14 3.33 41.04
CA ILE A 274 -13.27 2.50 40.66
C ILE A 274 -12.72 1.20 40.08
N PHE A 275 -13.18 0.07 40.60
CA PHE A 275 -12.74 -1.25 40.17
C PHE A 275 -13.35 -1.60 38.79
N VAL A 276 -12.52 -2.05 37.84
CA VAL A 276 -12.94 -2.47 36.49
C VAL A 276 -12.84 -3.99 36.39
N PRO A 277 -13.95 -4.75 36.30
CA PRO A 277 -13.95 -6.20 36.47
C PRO A 277 -13.64 -6.96 35.16
N ILE A 278 -12.66 -6.51 34.38
CA ILE A 278 -12.29 -7.11 33.09
C ILE A 278 -10.83 -7.54 33.15
N PHE A 279 -10.59 -8.83 33.41
CA PHE A 279 -9.25 -9.36 33.56
C PHE A 279 -9.06 -10.65 32.75
N PRO A 280 -8.18 -10.67 31.75
CA PRO A 280 -7.78 -11.90 31.07
C PRO A 280 -6.80 -12.69 31.96
N LEU A 281 -7.32 -13.25 33.06
CA LEU A 281 -6.56 -14.02 34.06
C LEU A 281 -6.99 -15.49 34.08
N PHE A 282 -6.09 -16.35 34.56
CA PHE A 282 -6.32 -17.78 34.79
C PHE A 282 -6.05 -18.14 36.26
N GLU A 283 -6.46 -19.33 36.66
CA GLU A 283 -6.21 -19.90 37.98
C GLU A 283 -5.72 -21.35 37.82
N ASP A 284 -4.65 -21.74 38.51
CA ASP A 284 -4.12 -23.10 38.44
C ASP A 284 -4.89 -24.03 39.41
N PRO A 285 -5.69 -25.01 38.90
CA PRO A 285 -6.48 -25.89 39.75
C PRO A 285 -5.64 -26.77 40.67
N GLN A 286 -4.35 -26.97 40.37
CA GLN A 286 -3.44 -27.81 41.17
C GLN A 286 -2.86 -27.07 42.39
N GLN A 287 -2.88 -25.74 42.39
CA GLN A 287 -2.37 -24.92 43.50
C GLN A 287 -3.46 -24.57 44.52
N ASN A 288 -4.73 -24.70 44.14
CA ASN A 288 -5.87 -24.49 45.03
C ASN A 288 -6.04 -25.68 45.99
N SER A 289 -5.76 -25.47 47.28
CA SER A 289 -5.98 -26.51 48.30
C SER A 289 -7.47 -26.80 48.46
N THR A 290 -7.87 -28.03 48.15
CA THR A 290 -9.27 -28.50 48.26
C THR A 290 -9.80 -28.34 49.68
N MET A 291 -10.69 -27.38 49.89
CA MET A 291 -11.71 -27.40 50.92
C MET A 291 -13.07 -26.99 50.35
N ASP A 292 -14.09 -27.75 50.71
CA ASP A 292 -15.48 -27.52 50.32
C ASP A 292 -16.03 -26.18 50.84
N GLY A 293 -16.89 -25.56 50.03
CA GLY A 293 -18.21 -25.14 50.54
C GLY A 293 -18.28 -23.93 51.49
N SER A 294 -17.44 -22.90 51.33
CA SER A 294 -17.66 -21.60 51.97
C SER A 294 -18.67 -20.74 51.19
N LEU A 295 -19.95 -21.09 51.29
CA LEU A 295 -21.05 -20.31 50.74
C LEU A 295 -21.21 -18.99 51.52
N LEU A 296 -20.54 -17.91 51.09
CA LEU A 296 -20.89 -16.56 51.54
C LEU A 296 -22.29 -16.22 51.04
N MET A 297 -23.23 -16.14 51.97
CA MET A 297 -24.62 -15.73 51.71
C MET A 297 -24.64 -14.28 51.21
N LEU A 298 -24.73 -14.09 49.90
CA LEU A 298 -25.14 -12.82 49.31
C LEU A 298 -26.59 -12.53 49.76
N GLU A 299 -26.85 -11.33 50.26
CA GLU A 299 -28.19 -10.92 50.69
C GLU A 299 -29.19 -11.05 49.54
N GLU A 300 -30.41 -11.55 49.82
CA GLU A 300 -31.41 -12.02 48.85
C GLU A 300 -31.95 -10.97 47.84
N ASN A 301 -31.41 -9.74 47.83
CA ASN A 301 -31.88 -8.61 47.02
C ASN A 301 -30.94 -8.19 45.87
N GLN A 302 -29.87 -8.95 45.57
CA GLN A 302 -28.99 -8.66 44.42
C GLN A 302 -29.26 -9.57 43.23
N GLN A 303 -29.74 -9.00 42.12
CA GLN A 303 -29.86 -9.72 40.84
C GLN A 303 -28.47 -10.09 40.30
N LEU A 304 -28.20 -11.40 40.17
CA LEU A 304 -26.99 -11.95 39.56
C LEU A 304 -26.95 -11.60 38.07
N ALA A 305 -25.84 -11.04 37.59
CA ALA A 305 -25.70 -10.52 36.21
C ALA A 305 -25.03 -11.51 35.24
N VAL A 306 -24.59 -12.67 35.73
CA VAL A 306 -24.09 -13.81 34.96
C VAL A 306 -24.78 -15.06 35.48
N ASP A 307 -25.24 -15.93 34.57
CA ASP A 307 -26.02 -17.13 34.88
C ASP A 307 -25.21 -18.17 35.67
N ARG A 308 -25.87 -18.88 36.60
CA ARG A 308 -25.32 -20.04 37.32
C ARG A 308 -25.58 -21.37 36.61
N ASN A 309 -26.49 -21.42 35.63
CA ASN A 309 -26.94 -22.65 35.01
C ASN A 309 -26.02 -23.19 33.90
N SER A 310 -24.92 -22.51 33.58
CA SER A 310 -23.80 -23.05 32.79
C SER A 310 -22.95 -24.03 33.63
N SER A 311 -23.61 -25.07 34.17
CA SER A 311 -23.09 -26.05 35.12
C SER A 311 -22.38 -25.45 36.34
N ASP A 312 -23.06 -25.46 37.49
CA ASP A 312 -22.52 -25.12 38.83
C ASP A 312 -21.40 -26.10 39.31
N MET A 313 -20.99 -27.01 38.42
CA MET A 313 -19.70 -27.65 38.35
C MET A 313 -19.16 -27.41 36.93
N GLY A 314 -18.34 -26.37 36.75
CA GLY A 314 -17.39 -26.36 35.62
C GLY A 314 -16.58 -27.66 35.65
N PRO A 315 -16.08 -28.18 34.50
CA PRO A 315 -15.37 -29.45 34.48
C PRO A 315 -14.27 -29.43 35.55
N PRO A 316 -14.17 -30.43 36.45
CA PRO A 316 -13.21 -30.39 37.55
C PRO A 316 -11.81 -30.17 36.98
N ASN A 317 -11.16 -29.08 37.42
CA ASN A 317 -10.04 -28.37 36.78
C ASN A 317 -10.42 -27.34 35.68
N SER A 318 -11.43 -26.50 35.91
CA SER A 318 -11.59 -25.25 35.15
C SER A 318 -10.45 -24.29 35.50
N ILE A 319 -9.78 -23.75 34.48
CA ILE A 319 -8.70 -22.76 34.61
C ILE A 319 -9.27 -21.32 34.67
N LEU A 320 -10.58 -21.17 34.45
CA LEU A 320 -11.32 -19.91 34.53
C LEU A 320 -12.11 -19.80 35.83
N PHE A 321 -12.25 -18.56 36.31
CA PHE A 321 -13.10 -18.20 37.45
C PHE A 321 -14.56 -18.62 37.25
N SER A 322 -15.23 -18.93 38.36
CA SER A 322 -16.64 -19.31 38.37
C SER A 322 -17.56 -18.11 38.12
N ALA A 323 -18.81 -18.37 37.73
CA ALA A 323 -19.84 -17.33 37.66
C ALA A 323 -20.07 -16.64 39.02
N GLY A 324 -19.83 -17.33 40.15
CA GLY A 324 -19.86 -16.73 41.49
C GLY A 324 -18.82 -15.62 41.65
N ASP A 325 -17.60 -15.87 41.19
CA ASP A 325 -16.47 -14.93 41.28
C ASP A 325 -16.69 -13.68 40.44
N VAL A 326 -17.23 -13.85 39.23
CA VAL A 326 -17.58 -12.72 38.36
C VAL A 326 -18.65 -11.85 39.02
N ASN A 327 -19.64 -12.45 39.68
CA ASN A 327 -20.63 -11.69 40.44
C ASN A 327 -19.99 -10.96 41.66
N LEU A 328 -18.97 -11.52 42.32
CA LEU A 328 -18.19 -10.79 43.35
C LEU A 328 -17.47 -9.58 42.75
N PHE A 329 -16.78 -9.74 41.62
CA PHE A 329 -16.09 -8.65 40.92
C PHE A 329 -17.05 -7.53 40.49
N LEU A 330 -18.22 -7.89 39.96
CA LEU A 330 -19.28 -6.95 39.58
C LEU A 330 -19.90 -6.24 40.80
N SER A 331 -20.03 -6.93 41.94
CA SER A 331 -20.47 -6.29 43.20
C SER A 331 -19.46 -5.25 43.69
N GLN A 332 -18.16 -5.54 43.58
CA GLN A 332 -17.08 -4.62 43.97
C GLN A 332 -16.94 -3.43 43.01
N GLN A 333 -17.15 -3.64 41.69
CA GLN A 333 -17.28 -2.57 40.71
C GLN A 333 -18.41 -1.60 41.10
N ASN A 334 -19.61 -2.13 41.34
CA ASN A 334 -20.75 -1.30 41.70
C ASN A 334 -20.56 -0.59 43.05
N LYS A 335 -19.97 -1.26 44.05
CA LYS A 335 -19.64 -0.66 45.35
C LYS A 335 -18.66 0.51 45.21
N SER A 336 -17.51 0.30 44.57
CA SER A 336 -16.49 1.35 44.39
C SER A 336 -16.98 2.53 43.53
N LEU A 337 -17.84 2.26 42.53
CA LEU A 337 -18.52 3.30 41.76
C LEU A 337 -19.46 4.13 42.65
N ASN A 338 -20.30 3.48 43.47
CA ASN A 338 -21.19 4.18 44.41
C ASN A 338 -20.41 5.03 45.42
N GLU A 339 -19.34 4.49 46.02
CA GLU A 339 -18.47 5.22 46.94
C GLU A 339 -17.87 6.48 46.27
N LYS A 340 -17.41 6.37 45.01
CA LYS A 340 -16.93 7.52 44.23
C LYS A 340 -18.03 8.56 43.97
N LEU A 341 -19.25 8.11 43.61
CA LEU A 341 -20.39 9.00 43.36
C LEU A 341 -20.89 9.69 44.65
N GLU A 342 -20.80 9.04 45.81
CA GLU A 342 -21.07 9.66 47.12
C GLU A 342 -20.02 10.71 47.48
N VAL A 343 -18.74 10.44 47.27
CA VAL A 343 -17.66 11.41 47.49
C VAL A 343 -17.87 12.66 46.64
N LEU A 344 -18.27 12.51 45.37
CA LEU A 344 -18.63 13.66 44.52
C LEU A 344 -19.85 14.42 45.05
N GLU A 345 -20.90 13.74 45.52
CA GLU A 345 -22.08 14.43 46.10
C GLU A 345 -21.77 15.24 47.35
N ARG A 346 -20.80 14.80 48.15
CA ARG A 346 -20.38 15.45 49.40
C ARG A 346 -19.40 16.58 49.16
N SER A 347 -18.43 16.38 48.27
CA SER A 347 -17.25 17.26 48.12
C SER A 347 -17.30 18.21 46.92
N PHE A 348 -18.13 17.95 45.90
CA PHE A 348 -18.15 18.79 44.70
C PHE A 348 -18.84 20.14 44.94
N CYS A 349 -18.29 21.22 44.37
CA CYS A 349 -18.74 22.59 44.61
C CYS A 349 -20.20 22.84 44.19
N LYS A 350 -21.09 23.03 45.19
CA LYS A 350 -22.54 23.24 44.98
C LYS A 350 -22.93 24.67 44.56
N ASN A 351 -21.96 25.59 44.47
CA ASN A 351 -22.20 26.98 44.05
C ASN A 351 -22.25 27.13 42.52
N ARG A 352 -21.94 26.07 41.77
CA ARG A 352 -21.98 26.04 40.30
C ARG A 352 -23.41 25.87 39.77
N LYS A 353 -23.72 26.56 38.69
CA LYS A 353 -25.05 26.67 38.06
C LYS A 353 -25.16 26.02 36.68
N LEU A 354 -24.07 25.94 35.92
CA LEU A 354 -23.98 25.26 34.63
C LEU A 354 -23.28 23.91 34.72
N TYR A 355 -22.61 23.58 35.83
CA TYR A 355 -22.03 22.26 36.02
C TYR A 355 -22.16 21.81 37.49
N THR A 356 -23.25 21.12 37.79
CA THR A 356 -23.64 20.75 39.16
C THR A 356 -23.07 19.37 39.54
N PRO A 357 -23.22 18.91 40.80
CA PRO A 357 -22.88 17.54 41.18
C PRO A 357 -23.57 16.46 40.32
N ALA A 358 -24.74 16.74 39.73
CA ALA A 358 -25.46 15.80 38.86
C ALA A 358 -24.74 15.57 37.51
N GLU A 359 -24.11 16.61 36.95
CA GLU A 359 -23.25 16.54 35.76
C GLU A 359 -21.90 15.92 36.11
N ALA A 360 -21.29 16.27 37.25
CA ALA A 360 -20.04 15.66 37.70
C ALA A 360 -20.17 14.13 37.89
N LYS A 361 -21.28 13.67 38.48
CA LYS A 361 -21.63 12.24 38.56
C LYS A 361 -21.81 11.60 37.18
N LEU A 362 -22.57 12.25 36.29
CA LEU A 362 -22.79 11.76 34.92
C LEU A 362 -21.47 11.60 34.16
N SER A 363 -20.57 12.57 34.28
CA SER A 363 -19.24 12.52 33.70
C SER A 363 -18.41 11.35 34.21
N VAL A 364 -18.43 11.04 35.52
CA VAL A 364 -17.71 9.85 36.04
C VAL A 364 -18.35 8.53 35.61
N ILE A 365 -19.68 8.46 35.49
CA ILE A 365 -20.38 7.27 34.95
C ILE A 365 -19.95 7.02 33.49
N LEU A 366 -19.86 8.07 32.67
CA LEU A 366 -19.43 7.98 31.27
C LEU A 366 -17.93 7.68 31.12
N LEU A 367 -17.08 8.23 31.98
CA LEU A 367 -15.65 7.88 32.00
C LEU A 367 -15.44 6.42 32.42
N HIS A 368 -16.19 5.91 33.41
CA HIS A 368 -16.10 4.50 33.83
C HIS A 368 -16.60 3.54 32.75
N SER A 369 -17.61 3.95 31.96
CA SER A 369 -17.95 3.24 30.72
C SER A 369 -16.74 3.13 29.79
N ASN A 370 -16.08 4.25 29.51
CA ASN A 370 -14.94 4.25 28.58
C ASN A 370 -13.78 3.39 29.11
N ASP A 371 -13.56 3.33 30.42
CA ASP A 371 -12.57 2.45 31.04
C ASP A 371 -12.93 0.97 30.89
N ILE A 372 -14.21 0.60 31.04
CA ILE A 372 -14.72 -0.76 30.75
C ILE A 372 -14.47 -1.10 29.28
N ASP A 373 -14.89 -0.23 28.36
CA ASP A 373 -14.74 -0.41 26.92
C ASP A 373 -13.25 -0.58 26.53
N THR A 374 -12.37 0.25 27.12
CA THR A 374 -10.91 0.21 26.88
C THR A 374 -10.25 -1.04 27.45
N ASN A 375 -10.61 -1.46 28.67
CA ASN A 375 -10.04 -2.69 29.26
C ASN A 375 -10.52 -3.95 28.52
N PHE A 376 -11.72 -3.92 27.93
CA PHE A 376 -12.15 -4.98 27.01
C PHE A 376 -11.28 -5.04 25.75
N GLU A 377 -11.06 -3.92 25.06
CA GLU A 377 -10.21 -3.85 23.87
C GLU A 377 -8.75 -4.24 24.18
N GLU A 378 -8.16 -3.72 25.26
CA GLU A 378 -6.82 -4.10 25.73
C GLU A 378 -6.75 -5.60 26.07
N GLY A 379 -7.81 -6.18 26.63
CA GLY A 379 -7.93 -7.61 26.94
C GLY A 379 -7.98 -8.50 25.68
N VAL A 380 -8.69 -8.08 24.64
CA VAL A 380 -8.73 -8.80 23.34
C VAL A 380 -7.37 -8.72 22.64
N GLU A 381 -6.72 -7.54 22.61
CA GLU A 381 -5.38 -7.41 22.02
C GLU A 381 -4.33 -8.20 22.81
N TYR A 382 -4.45 -8.31 24.14
CA TYR A 382 -3.59 -9.16 24.95
C TYR A 382 -3.68 -10.65 24.56
N LEU A 383 -4.87 -11.16 24.23
CA LEU A 383 -5.03 -12.55 23.74
C LEU A 383 -4.30 -12.77 22.40
N LYS A 384 -4.33 -11.76 21.51
CA LYS A 384 -3.57 -11.77 20.25
C LYS A 384 -2.06 -11.69 20.50
N GLU A 385 -1.60 -10.78 21.35
CA GLU A 385 -0.19 -10.70 21.76
C GLU A 385 0.30 -12.03 22.36
N MET A 386 -0.51 -12.69 23.19
CA MET A 386 -0.18 -13.99 23.79
C MET A 386 0.00 -15.07 22.72
N LEU A 387 -0.91 -15.16 21.75
CA LEU A 387 -0.80 -16.09 20.62
C LEU A 387 0.48 -15.84 19.80
N THR A 388 0.76 -14.57 19.50
CA THR A 388 1.99 -14.15 18.81
C THR A 388 3.26 -14.48 19.60
N LYS A 389 3.29 -14.19 20.91
CA LYS A 389 4.43 -14.54 21.80
C LYS A 389 4.67 -16.05 21.83
N GLN A 390 3.63 -16.86 21.96
CA GLN A 390 3.75 -18.32 21.98
C GLN A 390 4.27 -18.88 20.64
N LEU A 391 3.81 -18.36 19.50
CA LEU A 391 4.34 -18.75 18.18
C LEU A 391 5.82 -18.37 18.02
N ILE A 392 6.20 -17.15 18.41
CA ILE A 392 7.60 -16.70 18.37
C ILE A 392 8.49 -17.54 19.28
N GLN A 393 8.03 -17.91 20.47
CA GLN A 393 8.75 -18.79 21.41
C GLN A 393 8.91 -20.22 20.84
N ALA A 394 7.86 -20.79 20.25
CA ALA A 394 7.91 -22.12 19.64
C ALA A 394 8.85 -22.20 18.43
N ILE A 395 8.96 -21.12 17.65
CA ILE A 395 9.86 -21.00 16.49
C ILE A 395 11.29 -20.57 16.89
N GLY A 396 11.42 -19.87 18.02
CA GLY A 396 12.68 -19.27 18.48
C GLY A 396 13.07 -17.96 17.77
N LYS A 397 12.26 -17.47 16.82
CA LYS A 397 12.45 -16.16 16.15
C LYS A 397 11.15 -15.63 15.53
N VAL A 398 11.10 -14.32 15.32
CA VAL A 398 10.05 -13.69 14.49
C VAL A 398 10.31 -14.04 13.01
N ILE A 399 9.33 -14.63 12.34
CA ILE A 399 9.40 -14.94 10.91
C ILE A 399 9.03 -13.70 10.09
N ASN A 400 9.91 -13.29 9.19
CA ASN A 400 9.66 -12.27 8.17
C ASN A 400 9.50 -12.92 6.77
N PRO A 401 9.06 -12.17 5.74
CA PRO A 401 8.90 -12.70 4.38
C PRO A 401 10.16 -13.30 3.75
N VAL A 402 11.37 -12.89 4.17
CA VAL A 402 12.64 -13.43 3.64
C VAL A 402 12.99 -14.77 4.32
N ASP A 403 12.73 -14.91 5.61
CA ASP A 403 12.80 -16.20 6.31
C ASP A 403 11.83 -17.21 5.68
N PHE A 404 10.60 -16.79 5.41
CA PHE A 404 9.61 -17.62 4.72
C PHE A 404 10.05 -17.97 3.29
N TYR A 405 10.62 -17.02 2.53
CA TYR A 405 11.17 -17.29 1.20
C TYR A 405 12.27 -18.36 1.22
N ASN A 406 13.22 -18.21 2.14
CA ASN A 406 14.29 -19.18 2.32
C ASN A 406 13.77 -20.55 2.77
N PHE A 407 12.79 -20.60 3.68
CA PHE A 407 12.15 -21.84 4.10
C PHE A 407 11.53 -22.57 2.89
N MET A 408 10.68 -21.89 2.11
CA MET A 408 10.01 -22.50 0.94
C MET A 408 11.01 -23.02 -0.10
N LYS A 409 12.13 -22.31 -0.33
CA LYS A 409 13.23 -22.73 -1.22
C LYS A 409 13.84 -24.08 -0.81
N TYR A 410 13.95 -24.38 0.49
CA TYR A 410 14.39 -25.71 0.97
C TYR A 410 13.25 -26.73 1.00
N HIS A 411 12.04 -26.30 1.38
CA HIS A 411 10.86 -27.14 1.53
C HIS A 411 10.39 -27.75 0.19
N ASN A 412 10.40 -26.96 -0.89
CA ASN A 412 10.01 -27.43 -2.23
C ASN A 412 10.87 -28.59 -2.74
N ARG A 413 12.13 -28.72 -2.29
CA ARG A 413 13.01 -29.86 -2.61
C ARG A 413 12.58 -31.18 -1.94
N LYS A 414 11.83 -31.09 -0.86
CA LYS A 414 11.19 -32.24 -0.21
C LYS A 414 9.85 -32.58 -0.87
N LEU A 415 9.13 -31.58 -1.38
CA LEU A 415 7.79 -31.73 -1.96
C LEU A 415 7.77 -32.44 -3.33
N PHE A 416 8.61 -32.00 -4.27
CA PHE A 416 8.56 -32.47 -5.67
C PHE A 416 9.51 -33.64 -5.96
N LYS A 417 9.13 -34.52 -6.90
CA LYS A 417 10.07 -35.49 -7.51
C LYS A 417 11.21 -34.76 -8.24
N PRO A 418 12.43 -35.34 -8.35
CA PRO A 418 13.62 -34.65 -8.89
C PRO A 418 13.49 -34.08 -10.32
N GLU A 419 12.56 -34.63 -11.10
CA GLU A 419 12.23 -34.17 -12.45
C GLU A 419 11.48 -32.82 -12.44
N TYR A 420 10.63 -32.61 -11.43
CA TYR A 420 9.77 -31.42 -11.27
C TYR A 420 10.30 -30.41 -10.22
N GLU A 421 11.40 -30.75 -9.53
CA GLU A 421 12.05 -29.86 -8.56
C GLU A 421 12.45 -28.52 -9.18
N GLN A 422 12.15 -27.43 -8.47
CA GLN A 422 12.50 -26.07 -8.89
C GLN A 422 14.01 -25.88 -8.92
N LYS A 423 14.50 -25.31 -10.03
CA LYS A 423 15.92 -25.05 -10.29
C LYS A 423 16.14 -23.53 -10.41
N PRO A 424 17.30 -23.00 -10.01
CA PRO A 424 17.61 -21.59 -10.22
C PRO A 424 17.54 -21.26 -11.71
N PHE A 425 16.90 -20.14 -12.06
CA PHE A 425 16.92 -19.61 -13.43
C PHE A 425 18.32 -19.04 -13.69
N CYS A 426 19.21 -19.91 -14.17
CA CYS A 426 20.59 -19.62 -14.52
C CYS A 426 20.98 -20.52 -15.70
N VAL A 427 20.81 -19.98 -16.90
CA VAL A 427 21.03 -20.64 -18.19
C VAL A 427 22.45 -20.40 -18.64
N SER A 428 23.23 -21.46 -18.84
CA SER A 428 24.59 -21.38 -19.40
C SER A 428 24.52 -21.44 -20.93
N ILE A 429 24.79 -20.31 -21.60
CA ILE A 429 24.82 -20.21 -23.05
C ILE A 429 26.04 -20.96 -23.56
N ARG A 430 25.86 -22.00 -24.38
CA ARG A 430 26.95 -22.80 -24.95
C ARG A 430 26.56 -23.45 -26.26
N ARG A 431 27.55 -23.61 -27.14
CA ARG A 431 27.47 -24.52 -28.29
C ARG A 431 27.56 -25.99 -27.82
N PRO A 432 27.06 -26.96 -28.61
CA PRO A 432 27.29 -28.37 -28.35
C PRO A 432 28.78 -28.67 -28.13
N ASN A 433 29.10 -29.49 -27.13
CA ASN A 433 30.48 -29.88 -26.76
C ASN A 433 31.45 -28.74 -26.38
N HIS A 434 30.97 -27.50 -26.21
CA HIS A 434 31.81 -26.34 -25.90
C HIS A 434 31.65 -25.84 -24.45
N SER A 435 32.65 -25.05 -24.00
CA SER A 435 32.53 -24.27 -22.76
C SER A 435 31.49 -23.15 -22.92
N PRO A 436 30.82 -22.72 -21.83
CA PRO A 436 29.86 -21.63 -21.90
C PRO A 436 30.47 -20.32 -22.39
N GLU A 437 29.80 -19.69 -23.35
CA GLU A 437 30.11 -18.36 -23.90
C GLU A 437 29.51 -17.25 -23.03
N GLY A 438 28.46 -17.56 -22.26
CA GLY A 438 27.84 -16.64 -21.31
C GLY A 438 26.88 -17.32 -20.35
N VAL A 439 26.23 -16.52 -19.51
CA VAL A 439 25.17 -16.93 -18.59
C VAL A 439 24.04 -15.91 -18.64
N VAL A 440 22.79 -16.37 -18.65
CA VAL A 440 21.60 -15.54 -18.43
C VAL A 440 20.88 -16.04 -17.18
N SER A 441 20.61 -15.15 -16.23
CA SER A 441 19.92 -15.45 -14.99
C SER A 441 18.85 -14.41 -14.71
N VAL A 442 17.83 -14.80 -13.94
CA VAL A 442 16.86 -13.85 -13.38
C VAL A 442 17.11 -13.84 -11.88
N GLU A 443 17.58 -12.71 -11.37
CA GLU A 443 18.14 -12.57 -10.03
C GLU A 443 17.31 -11.59 -9.20
N THR A 444 17.24 -11.80 -7.89
CA THR A 444 16.50 -10.92 -6.96
C THR A 444 17.38 -10.42 -5.84
N SER A 445 17.22 -9.13 -5.50
CA SER A 445 17.76 -8.50 -4.30
C SER A 445 16.69 -8.55 -3.19
N LEU A 446 16.85 -9.43 -2.22
CA LEU A 446 16.10 -9.37 -0.96
C LEU A 446 16.94 -8.58 0.06
N ASN A 447 16.42 -7.44 0.52
CA ASN A 447 17.12 -6.46 1.37
C ASN A 447 17.66 -6.99 2.72
N SER A 448 17.35 -8.25 3.08
CA SER A 448 17.88 -8.92 4.28
C SER A 448 19.13 -9.77 4.03
N PHE A 449 19.58 -9.94 2.78
CA PHE A 449 20.90 -10.50 2.51
C PHE A 449 21.98 -9.52 2.97
N LYS A 450 22.59 -9.77 4.13
CA LYS A 450 23.90 -9.22 4.48
C LYS A 450 24.83 -9.45 3.29
N GLU A 451 25.53 -8.40 2.85
CA GLU A 451 26.39 -8.33 1.64
C GLU A 451 25.71 -8.03 0.28
N GLY A 452 24.41 -7.67 0.22
CA GLY A 452 23.80 -7.16 -1.03
C GLY A 452 23.80 -8.19 -2.18
N LYS A 453 23.82 -9.47 -1.81
CA LYS A 453 24.03 -10.61 -2.71
C LYS A 453 22.77 -10.91 -3.50
N GLN A 454 22.84 -10.77 -4.83
CA GLN A 454 21.77 -11.19 -5.74
C GLN A 454 21.75 -12.72 -5.84
N GLU A 455 20.56 -13.32 -5.79
CA GLU A 455 20.37 -14.76 -6.02
C GLU A 455 19.39 -15.02 -7.16
N SER A 456 19.64 -16.06 -7.97
CA SER A 456 18.70 -16.47 -9.03
C SER A 456 17.37 -16.98 -8.45
N ILE A 457 16.25 -16.57 -9.04
CA ILE A 457 14.92 -17.09 -8.68
C ILE A 457 14.81 -18.57 -9.02
N TYR A 458 13.97 -19.29 -8.26
CA TYR A 458 13.75 -20.73 -8.46
C TYR A 458 12.49 -20.94 -9.30
N THR A 459 12.63 -21.71 -10.39
CA THR A 459 11.57 -21.97 -11.37
C THR A 459 11.45 -23.46 -11.64
N SER A 460 10.24 -23.96 -11.89
CA SER A 460 10.06 -25.33 -12.41
C SER A 460 10.18 -25.26 -13.93
N VAL A 461 11.00 -26.11 -14.54
CA VAL A 461 11.33 -26.01 -15.98
C VAL A 461 10.90 -27.25 -16.77
N ARG A 462 10.16 -27.03 -17.86
CA ARG A 462 9.81 -28.05 -18.86
C ARG A 462 10.49 -27.72 -20.19
N ARG A 463 11.24 -28.67 -20.76
CA ARG A 463 11.72 -28.59 -22.14
C ARG A 463 10.59 -28.99 -23.09
N LEU A 464 10.37 -28.19 -24.13
CA LEU A 464 9.39 -28.48 -25.18
C LEU A 464 10.05 -29.21 -26.37
N PRO A 465 9.25 -29.87 -27.22
CA PRO A 465 9.71 -30.33 -28.53
C PRO A 465 10.25 -29.19 -29.40
N PRO A 466 11.25 -29.46 -30.27
CA PRO A 466 11.73 -28.52 -31.29
C PRO A 466 10.60 -28.00 -32.19
N HIS A 467 10.70 -26.75 -32.61
CA HIS A 467 9.75 -26.08 -33.49
C HIS A 467 10.40 -24.81 -34.03
N THR A 468 10.23 -24.54 -35.32
CA THR A 468 10.65 -23.28 -35.95
C THR A 468 9.71 -22.17 -35.52
N MET A 469 10.23 -21.07 -35.01
CA MET A 469 9.45 -19.87 -34.70
C MET A 469 10.04 -18.68 -35.47
N GLN A 470 9.29 -17.60 -35.61
CA GLN A 470 9.70 -16.41 -36.33
C GLN A 470 9.45 -15.12 -35.54
N PHE A 471 10.19 -14.07 -35.87
CA PHE A 471 9.93 -12.71 -35.43
C PHE A 471 10.26 -11.70 -36.53
N ALA A 472 9.56 -10.56 -36.53
CA ALA A 472 9.85 -9.45 -37.42
C ALA A 472 11.02 -8.62 -36.87
N ILE A 473 11.99 -8.29 -37.73
CA ILE A 473 13.05 -7.31 -37.44
C ILE A 473 12.64 -5.92 -37.93
N ASN A 474 11.98 -5.88 -39.09
CA ASN A 474 11.43 -4.67 -39.69
C ASN A 474 10.14 -5.03 -40.46
N ALA A 475 9.52 -4.06 -41.15
CA ALA A 475 8.25 -4.28 -41.84
C ALA A 475 8.32 -5.25 -43.04
N SER A 476 9.52 -5.61 -43.51
CA SER A 476 9.77 -6.48 -44.66
C SER A 476 10.51 -7.78 -44.33
N THR A 477 11.31 -7.81 -43.25
CA THR A 477 12.13 -8.96 -42.85
C THR A 477 11.53 -9.68 -41.65
N ASN A 478 11.10 -10.93 -41.85
CA ASN A 478 10.90 -11.92 -40.80
C ASN A 478 12.11 -12.84 -40.73
N VAL A 479 12.56 -13.18 -39.52
CA VAL A 479 13.65 -14.13 -39.30
C VAL A 479 13.11 -15.35 -38.57
N GLU A 480 13.30 -16.51 -39.20
CA GLU A 480 13.05 -17.82 -38.58
C GLU A 480 14.21 -18.21 -37.66
N PHE A 481 13.89 -18.82 -36.52
CA PHE A 481 14.86 -19.37 -35.59
C PHE A 481 14.48 -20.78 -35.15
N ASN A 482 15.52 -21.60 -34.94
CA ASN A 482 15.42 -23.01 -34.57
C ASN A 482 16.30 -23.29 -33.34
N GLY A 483 15.80 -24.13 -32.43
CA GLY A 483 16.59 -24.67 -31.33
C GLY A 483 15.77 -25.05 -30.10
N ASN A 484 16.38 -24.92 -28.92
CA ASN A 484 15.76 -25.37 -27.67
C ASN A 484 14.68 -24.40 -27.20
N ARG A 485 13.57 -24.95 -26.69
CA ARG A 485 12.49 -24.15 -26.10
C ARG A 485 12.16 -24.68 -24.70
N PHE A 486 12.06 -23.78 -23.72
CA PHE A 486 11.81 -24.09 -22.32
C PHE A 486 10.67 -23.23 -21.78
N ILE A 487 9.76 -23.84 -21.02
CA ILE A 487 8.77 -23.12 -20.22
C ILE A 487 9.21 -23.18 -18.76
N HIS A 488 9.21 -22.03 -18.10
CA HIS A 488 9.51 -21.86 -16.69
C HIS A 488 8.24 -21.40 -15.97
N SER A 489 7.86 -22.09 -14.90
CA SER A 489 6.87 -21.57 -13.96
C SER A 489 7.55 -20.86 -12.81
N TRP A 490 7.06 -19.68 -12.46
CA TRP A 490 7.48 -18.95 -11.28
C TRP A 490 6.27 -18.50 -10.45
N VAL A 491 6.23 -18.94 -9.19
CA VAL A 491 5.24 -18.49 -8.21
C VAL A 491 5.94 -17.61 -7.18
N SER A 492 5.68 -16.31 -7.27
CA SER A 492 6.01 -15.33 -6.25
C SER A 492 4.94 -15.35 -5.15
N TYR A 493 5.29 -14.89 -3.96
CA TYR A 493 4.35 -14.61 -2.87
C TYR A 493 4.73 -13.31 -2.16
N SER A 494 3.72 -12.57 -1.72
CA SER A 494 3.86 -11.29 -1.00
C SER A 494 2.92 -11.23 0.19
N PHE A 495 3.43 -10.69 1.29
CA PHE A 495 2.71 -10.28 2.50
C PHE A 495 2.68 -8.74 2.57
N GLU A 496 1.74 -8.15 3.31
CA GLU A 496 1.51 -6.70 3.40
C GLU A 496 2.80 -5.87 3.54
N ASN A 497 3.65 -6.25 4.51
CA ASN A 497 4.91 -5.57 4.83
C ASN A 497 6.14 -6.19 4.13
N SER A 498 5.96 -6.79 2.95
CA SER A 498 7.08 -7.34 2.18
C SER A 498 7.90 -6.23 1.52
N PRO A 499 9.25 -6.34 1.51
CA PRO A 499 10.04 -5.48 0.64
C PRO A 499 9.63 -5.72 -0.82
N ILE A 500 9.59 -4.65 -1.60
CA ILE A 500 9.39 -4.74 -3.06
C ILE A 500 10.47 -5.68 -3.60
N LYS A 501 10.06 -6.76 -4.27
CA LYS A 501 10.99 -7.69 -4.90
C LYS A 501 11.61 -7.03 -6.11
N GLU A 502 12.77 -6.45 -5.93
CA GLU A 502 13.66 -6.11 -7.04
C GLU A 502 14.05 -7.41 -7.75
N LEU A 503 13.68 -7.47 -9.03
CA LEU A 503 13.97 -8.58 -9.92
C LEU A 503 14.75 -8.02 -11.10
N ASN A 504 15.83 -8.67 -11.51
CA ASN A 504 16.68 -8.24 -12.61
C ASN A 504 16.93 -9.42 -13.54
N LEU A 505 16.73 -9.23 -14.85
CA LEU A 505 17.30 -10.12 -15.87
C LEU A 505 18.77 -9.73 -16.02
N VAL A 506 19.66 -10.64 -15.62
CA VAL A 506 21.11 -10.43 -15.64
C VAL A 506 21.73 -11.32 -16.70
N ALA A 507 22.58 -10.75 -17.55
CA ALA A 507 23.26 -11.49 -18.60
C ALA A 507 24.75 -11.12 -18.66
N ARG A 508 25.61 -12.14 -18.65
CA ARG A 508 27.06 -12.02 -18.47
C ARG A 508 27.78 -12.78 -19.59
N ALA A 509 28.55 -12.08 -20.42
CA ALA A 509 29.43 -12.72 -21.39
C ALA A 509 30.75 -13.17 -20.76
N ARG A 510 31.35 -14.24 -21.27
CA ARG A 510 32.76 -14.55 -20.99
C ARG A 510 33.68 -13.71 -21.88
N GLN A 511 34.98 -13.83 -21.63
CA GLN A 511 36.01 -13.22 -22.48
C GLN A 511 35.93 -13.81 -23.89
N PHE A 512 36.08 -12.98 -24.93
CA PHE A 512 36.08 -13.39 -26.36
C PHE A 512 34.82 -14.15 -26.82
N SER A 513 33.72 -13.93 -26.11
CA SER A 513 32.41 -14.56 -26.34
C SER A 513 31.41 -13.48 -26.67
N SER A 514 30.44 -13.77 -27.54
CA SER A 514 29.41 -12.82 -27.96
C SER A 514 28.10 -13.53 -28.31
N PHE A 515 26.99 -12.99 -27.84
CA PHE A 515 25.64 -13.48 -28.12
C PHE A 515 24.65 -12.31 -28.14
N ILE A 516 23.49 -12.56 -28.75
CA ILE A 516 22.38 -11.60 -28.79
C ILE A 516 21.33 -12.06 -27.78
N LEU A 517 20.96 -11.16 -26.86
CA LEU A 517 19.85 -11.33 -25.94
C LEU A 517 18.65 -10.55 -26.48
N ILE A 518 17.52 -11.22 -26.66
CA ILE A 518 16.27 -10.62 -27.13
C ILE A 518 15.18 -10.91 -26.09
N VAL A 519 14.45 -9.89 -25.69
CA VAL A 519 13.35 -9.98 -24.71
C VAL A 519 12.06 -9.55 -25.38
N GLY A 520 10.98 -10.30 -25.18
CA GLY A 520 9.73 -10.11 -25.91
C GLY A 520 8.53 -10.85 -25.32
N ARG A 521 7.45 -10.92 -26.09
CA ARG A 521 6.21 -11.65 -25.75
C ARG A 521 5.95 -12.77 -26.76
N ILE A 522 5.18 -13.77 -26.37
CA ILE A 522 4.71 -14.84 -27.27
C ILE A 522 3.32 -14.44 -27.78
N VAL A 523 3.17 -14.29 -29.10
CA VAL A 523 1.90 -13.86 -29.72
C VAL A 523 1.09 -15.05 -30.23
N SER A 524 1.77 -16.07 -30.75
CA SER A 524 1.17 -17.34 -31.17
C SER A 524 2.19 -18.47 -31.03
N LYS A 525 1.78 -19.72 -31.28
CA LYS A 525 2.69 -20.88 -31.30
C LYS A 525 3.93 -20.72 -32.20
N ASP A 526 3.83 -19.89 -33.24
CA ASP A 526 4.86 -19.70 -34.26
C ASP A 526 5.57 -18.34 -34.17
N VAL A 527 5.02 -17.37 -33.41
CA VAL A 527 5.44 -15.95 -33.48
C VAL A 527 5.90 -15.40 -32.12
N PHE A 528 7.12 -14.88 -32.11
CA PHE A 528 7.71 -14.11 -31.02
C PHE A 528 7.71 -12.61 -31.38
N ASP A 529 7.38 -11.76 -30.41
CA ASP A 529 7.28 -10.30 -30.56
C ASP A 529 8.36 -9.61 -29.72
N PRO A 530 9.50 -9.21 -30.32
CA PRO A 530 10.62 -8.61 -29.61
C PRO A 530 10.30 -7.19 -29.12
N LYS A 531 10.62 -6.91 -27.86
CA LYS A 531 10.48 -5.59 -27.21
C LYS A 531 11.82 -4.92 -26.91
N ALA A 532 12.86 -5.72 -26.70
CA ALA A 532 14.23 -5.25 -26.55
C ALA A 532 15.19 -6.28 -27.14
N ALA A 533 16.30 -5.82 -27.70
CA ALA A 533 17.42 -6.66 -28.10
C ALA A 533 18.72 -5.94 -27.75
N ILE A 534 19.77 -6.70 -27.46
CA ILE A 534 21.09 -6.17 -27.10
C ILE A 534 22.17 -7.21 -27.36
N ILE A 535 23.33 -6.73 -27.81
CA ILE A 535 24.52 -7.55 -28.01
C ILE A 535 25.34 -7.52 -26.71
N ILE A 536 25.73 -8.70 -26.24
CA ILE A 536 26.50 -8.88 -25.00
C ILE A 536 27.78 -9.61 -25.36
N GLU A 537 28.92 -8.95 -25.15
CA GLU A 537 30.23 -9.46 -25.60
C GLU A 537 31.36 -9.23 -24.58
N ASN A 538 32.46 -9.98 -24.69
CA ASN A 538 33.77 -9.61 -24.12
C ASN A 538 33.78 -9.18 -22.62
N LYS A 539 33.21 -10.00 -21.72
CA LYS A 539 33.03 -9.69 -20.28
C LYS A 539 32.06 -8.52 -19.98
N ASP A 540 31.13 -8.23 -20.90
CA ASP A 540 29.97 -7.40 -20.60
C ASP A 540 29.11 -8.07 -19.51
N GLU A 541 28.65 -7.28 -18.55
CA GLU A 541 27.59 -7.61 -17.62
C GLU A 541 26.43 -6.63 -17.81
N LEU A 542 25.24 -7.16 -18.06
CA LEU A 542 24.02 -6.41 -18.27
C LEU A 542 23.01 -6.76 -17.17
N GLU A 543 22.42 -5.73 -16.55
CA GLU A 543 21.31 -5.83 -15.60
C GLU A 543 20.11 -5.05 -16.17
N ILE A 544 19.02 -5.77 -16.49
CA ILE A 544 17.72 -5.20 -16.89
C ILE A 544 16.74 -5.39 -15.71
N PRO A 545 16.29 -4.30 -15.05
CA PRO A 545 15.23 -4.41 -14.05
C PRO A 545 13.95 -4.97 -14.65
N LEU A 546 13.25 -5.82 -13.90
CA LEU A 546 11.98 -6.43 -14.26
C LEU A 546 10.88 -5.89 -13.34
N ILE A 547 9.85 -5.32 -13.95
CA ILE A 547 8.68 -4.75 -13.27
C ILE A 547 7.58 -5.81 -13.27
N LEU A 548 6.93 -6.01 -12.13
CA LEU A 548 5.86 -7.00 -11.95
C LEU A 548 4.50 -6.29 -11.87
N GLU A 549 3.59 -6.61 -12.79
CA GLU A 549 2.21 -6.11 -12.77
C GLU A 549 1.25 -7.28 -12.52
N SER A 550 0.47 -7.21 -11.44
CA SER A 550 -0.47 -8.27 -11.06
C SER A 550 -1.85 -8.02 -11.67
N ILE A 551 -2.38 -9.00 -12.40
CA ILE A 551 -3.76 -8.99 -12.92
C ILE A 551 -4.71 -9.44 -11.78
N ALA A 552 -5.96 -8.97 -11.77
CA ALA A 552 -6.98 -9.45 -10.83
C ALA A 552 -7.17 -10.98 -10.93
N SER A 553 -7.40 -11.67 -9.81
CA SER A 553 -7.61 -13.13 -9.81
C SER A 553 -8.87 -13.50 -10.60
N ALA A 554 -8.95 -14.74 -11.10
CA ALA A 554 -10.10 -15.19 -11.90
C ALA A 554 -11.42 -15.00 -11.15
N THR A 555 -11.44 -15.28 -9.84
CA THR A 555 -12.57 -15.02 -8.96
C THR A 555 -12.91 -13.54 -8.78
N GLU A 556 -11.91 -12.67 -8.55
CA GLU A 556 -12.14 -11.22 -8.43
C GLU A 556 -12.73 -10.66 -9.72
N PHE A 557 -12.17 -11.06 -10.86
CA PHE A 557 -12.64 -10.64 -12.17
C PHE A 557 -14.07 -11.11 -12.45
N LYS A 558 -14.40 -12.36 -12.10
CA LYS A 558 -15.77 -12.91 -12.19
C LYS A 558 -16.75 -12.10 -11.34
N ASP A 559 -16.37 -11.78 -10.09
CA ASP A 559 -17.15 -10.97 -9.18
C ASP A 559 -17.37 -9.55 -9.77
N TYR A 560 -16.33 -8.90 -10.33
CA TYR A 560 -16.43 -7.58 -10.96
C TYR A 560 -17.30 -7.54 -12.21
N ILE A 561 -17.29 -8.57 -13.07
CA ILE A 561 -18.11 -8.59 -14.28
C ILE A 561 -19.56 -9.06 -14.03
N SER A 562 -19.86 -9.63 -12.86
CA SER A 562 -21.15 -10.24 -12.55
C SER A 562 -22.35 -9.28 -12.66
N SER A 563 -22.13 -7.98 -12.40
CA SER A 563 -23.13 -6.92 -12.47
C SER A 563 -23.21 -6.22 -13.84
N LEU A 564 -22.30 -6.53 -14.77
CA LEU A 564 -22.23 -5.91 -16.09
C LEU A 564 -23.19 -6.58 -17.09
N SER A 565 -23.59 -5.85 -18.13
CA SER A 565 -24.42 -6.40 -19.21
C SER A 565 -23.69 -7.47 -20.03
N PRO A 566 -24.39 -8.40 -20.72
CA PRO A 566 -23.76 -9.47 -21.49
C PRO A 566 -22.84 -9.04 -22.65
N GLU A 567 -22.92 -7.78 -23.10
CA GLU A 567 -21.99 -7.20 -24.07
C GLU A 567 -20.73 -6.66 -23.38
N GLN A 568 -20.90 -5.93 -22.27
CA GLN A 568 -19.79 -5.47 -21.43
C GLN A 568 -18.98 -6.64 -20.85
N GLN A 569 -19.64 -7.73 -20.44
CA GLN A 569 -18.96 -8.96 -20.01
C GLN A 569 -18.13 -9.58 -21.13
N ARG A 570 -18.63 -9.61 -22.37
CA ARG A 570 -17.87 -10.12 -23.54
C ARG A 570 -16.67 -9.24 -23.86
N PHE A 571 -16.83 -7.92 -23.82
CA PHE A 571 -15.74 -6.96 -23.96
C PHE A 571 -14.65 -7.15 -22.88
N ALA A 572 -15.05 -7.21 -21.61
CA ALA A 572 -14.13 -7.41 -20.49
C ALA A 572 -13.38 -8.75 -20.59
N LYS A 573 -14.06 -9.84 -20.97
CA LYS A 573 -13.43 -11.16 -21.17
C LYS A 573 -12.38 -11.14 -22.28
N ALA A 574 -12.64 -10.49 -23.42
CA ALA A 574 -11.67 -10.35 -24.49
C ALA A 574 -10.41 -9.57 -24.05
N PHE A 575 -10.58 -8.49 -23.27
CA PHE A 575 -9.46 -7.76 -22.68
C PHE A 575 -8.67 -8.59 -21.66
N ARG A 576 -9.35 -9.42 -20.85
CA ARG A 576 -8.68 -10.36 -19.94
C ARG A 576 -7.85 -11.40 -20.70
N GLU A 577 -8.37 -11.97 -21.79
CA GLU A 577 -7.61 -12.92 -22.62
C GLU A 577 -6.31 -12.28 -23.15
N GLN A 578 -6.36 -11.02 -23.59
CA GLN A 578 -5.17 -10.25 -24.01
C GLN A 578 -4.18 -9.99 -22.86
N GLN A 579 -4.68 -9.69 -21.65
CA GLN A 579 -3.84 -9.54 -20.46
C GLN A 579 -3.16 -10.86 -20.06
N LEU A 580 -3.89 -11.98 -20.10
CA LEU A 580 -3.35 -13.31 -19.80
C LEU A 580 -2.26 -13.72 -20.80
N GLN A 581 -2.44 -13.46 -22.10
CA GLN A 581 -1.38 -13.68 -23.11
C GLN A 581 -0.10 -12.87 -22.79
N SER A 582 -0.25 -11.66 -22.24
CA SER A 582 0.89 -10.81 -21.85
C SER A 582 1.68 -11.33 -20.64
N THR A 583 1.21 -12.36 -19.93
CA THR A 583 1.96 -13.01 -18.82
C THR A 583 3.10 -13.92 -19.31
N MET A 584 3.15 -14.23 -20.61
CA MET A 584 4.20 -15.06 -21.22
C MET A 584 5.42 -14.21 -21.58
N PHE A 585 6.33 -14.04 -20.61
CA PHE A 585 7.58 -13.30 -20.79
C PHE A 585 8.63 -14.15 -21.50
N GLY A 586 9.03 -13.76 -22.70
CA GLY A 586 9.97 -14.51 -23.54
C GLY A 586 11.38 -13.92 -23.52
N ILE A 587 12.38 -14.78 -23.33
CA ILE A 587 13.80 -14.50 -23.45
C ILE A 587 14.36 -15.42 -24.55
N LEU A 588 14.80 -14.84 -25.66
CA LEU A 588 15.43 -15.53 -26.78
C LEU A 588 16.93 -15.20 -26.81
N ILE A 589 17.75 -16.25 -26.88
CA ILE A 589 19.21 -16.18 -26.92
C ILE A 589 19.67 -16.70 -28.28
N VAL A 590 20.44 -15.89 -29.02
CA VAL A 590 20.99 -16.25 -30.33
C VAL A 590 22.52 -16.23 -30.26
N GLN A 591 23.16 -17.34 -30.64
CA GLN A 591 24.62 -17.47 -30.62
C GLN A 591 25.21 -16.95 -31.94
N ILE A 592 26.17 -16.03 -31.88
CA ILE A 592 26.65 -15.31 -33.07
C ILE A 592 27.59 -16.17 -33.93
N LYS A 593 28.51 -16.94 -33.31
CA LYS A 593 29.54 -17.70 -34.04
C LYS A 593 28.98 -18.78 -34.99
N PRO A 594 28.05 -19.67 -34.58
CA PRO A 594 27.47 -20.66 -35.50
C PRO A 594 26.82 -20.00 -36.72
N GLN A 595 26.09 -18.91 -36.48
CA GLN A 595 25.39 -18.20 -37.54
C GLN A 595 26.35 -17.49 -38.50
N LEU A 596 27.45 -16.90 -38.00
CA LEU A 596 28.51 -16.35 -38.85
C LEU A 596 29.22 -17.45 -39.67
N GLU A 597 29.48 -18.62 -39.08
CA GLU A 597 30.11 -19.74 -39.78
C GLU A 597 29.22 -20.23 -40.94
N LYS A 598 27.91 -20.39 -40.67
CA LYS A 598 26.89 -20.75 -41.66
C LYS A 598 26.73 -19.70 -42.76
N LEU A 599 26.70 -18.41 -42.40
CA LEU A 599 26.60 -17.29 -43.33
C LEU A 599 27.79 -17.27 -44.30
N LEU A 600 29.00 -17.41 -43.77
CA LEU A 600 30.26 -17.31 -44.53
C LEU A 600 30.62 -18.60 -45.29
N LYS A 601 29.78 -19.65 -45.21
CA LYS A 601 29.99 -20.99 -45.79
C LYS A 601 31.27 -21.70 -45.32
N ILE A 602 31.73 -21.39 -44.12
CA ILE A 602 32.88 -22.05 -43.47
C ILE A 602 32.38 -23.19 -42.56
N PRO A 603 33.17 -24.26 -42.34
CA PRO A 603 32.77 -25.35 -41.46
C PRO A 603 32.53 -24.87 -40.02
N ASN A 604 31.65 -25.55 -39.29
CA ASN A 604 31.40 -25.28 -37.87
C ASN A 604 32.71 -25.27 -37.06
N ASP A 605 32.74 -24.46 -36.01
CA ASP A 605 33.84 -24.21 -35.09
C ASP A 605 35.10 -23.54 -35.67
N SER A 606 35.09 -23.14 -36.95
CA SER A 606 36.19 -22.41 -37.61
C SER A 606 36.54 -21.08 -36.95
N LEU A 607 35.56 -20.35 -36.41
CA LEU A 607 35.75 -19.07 -35.74
C LEU A 607 36.15 -19.22 -34.26
N THR A 608 36.10 -20.43 -33.69
CA THR A 608 36.36 -20.67 -32.26
C THR A 608 37.74 -20.20 -31.81
N LYS A 609 38.75 -20.27 -32.68
CA LYS A 609 40.12 -19.80 -32.40
C LYS A 609 40.42 -18.41 -32.97
N GLU A 610 39.52 -17.84 -33.74
CA GLU A 610 39.74 -16.64 -34.57
C GLU A 610 39.05 -15.42 -33.97
N ILE A 611 39.54 -15.04 -32.79
CA ILE A 611 38.98 -13.96 -31.96
C ILE A 611 38.97 -12.62 -32.72
N GLN A 612 40.11 -12.24 -33.31
CA GLN A 612 40.24 -10.99 -34.04
C GLN A 612 39.32 -10.96 -35.27
N LEU A 613 39.25 -12.06 -36.04
CA LEU A 613 38.37 -12.16 -37.19
C LEU A 613 36.89 -12.02 -36.79
N THR A 614 36.48 -12.63 -35.68
CA THR A 614 35.11 -12.51 -35.15
C THR A 614 34.78 -11.06 -34.77
N GLN A 615 35.69 -10.37 -34.08
CA GLN A 615 35.53 -8.95 -33.72
C GLN A 615 35.51 -8.06 -34.98
N ASP A 616 36.37 -8.34 -35.96
CA ASP A 616 36.44 -7.61 -37.21
C ASP A 616 35.15 -7.77 -38.03
N LEU A 617 34.60 -8.98 -38.12
CA LEU A 617 33.31 -9.25 -38.77
C LEU A 617 32.15 -8.52 -38.08
N MET A 618 32.06 -8.56 -36.74
CA MET A 618 31.03 -7.82 -36.00
C MET A 618 31.18 -6.31 -36.18
N GLU A 619 32.41 -5.76 -36.20
CA GLU A 619 32.62 -4.33 -36.50
C GLU A 619 32.12 -3.99 -37.91
N LEU A 620 32.46 -4.80 -38.92
CA LEU A 620 32.06 -4.58 -40.33
C LEU A 620 30.54 -4.61 -40.51
N PHE A 621 29.83 -5.55 -39.90
CA PHE A 621 28.37 -5.63 -39.99
C PHE A 621 27.67 -4.50 -39.22
N ILE A 622 28.03 -4.26 -37.96
CA ILE A 622 27.30 -3.31 -37.10
C ILE A 622 27.63 -1.86 -37.45
N LYS A 623 28.91 -1.53 -37.68
CA LYS A 623 29.37 -0.13 -37.77
C LYS A 623 29.43 0.41 -39.19
N TYR A 624 29.63 -0.47 -40.18
CA TYR A 624 29.79 -0.07 -41.58
C TYR A 624 28.75 -0.71 -42.50
N GLN A 625 27.86 -1.58 -41.98
CA GLN A 625 26.77 -2.21 -42.71
C GLN A 625 27.22 -2.87 -44.03
N ILE A 626 28.38 -3.54 -44.02
CA ILE A 626 28.92 -4.23 -45.19
C ILE A 626 28.05 -5.45 -45.52
N PRO A 627 27.57 -5.61 -46.78
CA PRO A 627 26.83 -6.80 -47.19
C PRO A 627 27.62 -8.09 -46.98
N SER A 628 26.97 -9.12 -46.44
CA SER A 628 27.60 -10.40 -46.10
C SER A 628 28.11 -11.17 -47.33
N ASP A 629 27.53 -10.94 -48.51
CA ASP A 629 28.01 -11.54 -49.77
C ASP A 629 29.45 -11.14 -50.12
N LEU A 630 29.93 -9.96 -49.70
CA LEU A 630 31.31 -9.49 -49.95
C LEU A 630 32.36 -10.14 -49.03
N LEU A 631 31.92 -10.87 -48.00
CA LEU A 631 32.75 -11.51 -46.99
C LEU A 631 32.65 -13.05 -47.04
N THR A 632 31.61 -13.56 -47.69
CA THR A 632 31.28 -14.99 -47.79
C THR A 632 32.23 -15.71 -48.74
N PHE A 633 32.58 -16.95 -48.42
CA PHE A 633 33.40 -17.79 -49.31
C PHE A 633 32.63 -18.19 -50.58
N ASP A 634 33.19 -17.87 -51.75
CA ASP A 634 32.59 -18.09 -53.07
C ASP A 634 33.12 -19.35 -53.81
N GLY A 635 34.12 -20.02 -53.24
CA GLY A 635 34.74 -21.22 -53.81
C GLY A 635 33.99 -22.53 -53.58
N ASN A 636 34.60 -23.64 -54.01
CA ASN A 636 34.01 -24.98 -53.92
C ASN A 636 33.81 -25.45 -52.46
N GLU A 637 32.59 -25.87 -52.13
CA GLU A 637 32.20 -26.32 -50.78
C GLU A 637 32.98 -27.55 -50.28
N SER A 638 33.63 -28.32 -51.16
CA SER A 638 34.46 -29.48 -50.80
C SER A 638 35.89 -29.13 -50.35
N LEU A 639 36.29 -27.85 -50.35
CA LEU A 639 37.62 -27.41 -49.93
C LEU A 639 37.82 -27.50 -48.41
N ASP A 640 39.09 -27.60 -47.99
CA ASP A 640 39.48 -27.75 -46.60
C ASP A 640 39.19 -26.49 -45.75
N GLN A 641 39.06 -26.70 -44.45
CA GLN A 641 38.73 -25.65 -43.48
C GLN A 641 39.75 -24.49 -43.50
N SER A 642 41.04 -24.77 -43.69
CA SER A 642 42.09 -23.74 -43.63
C SER A 642 42.04 -22.84 -44.85
N THR A 643 41.87 -23.39 -46.05
CA THR A 643 41.73 -22.63 -47.29
C THR A 643 40.51 -21.69 -47.24
N LYS A 644 39.34 -22.22 -46.83
CA LYS A 644 38.12 -21.41 -46.70
C LYS A 644 38.28 -20.25 -45.71
N LEU A 645 38.85 -20.53 -44.53
CA LEU A 645 39.08 -19.54 -43.49
C LEU A 645 40.08 -18.46 -43.93
N ASN A 646 41.13 -18.83 -44.66
CA ASN A 646 42.13 -17.89 -45.17
C ASN A 646 41.55 -16.94 -46.23
N ALA A 647 40.67 -17.43 -47.11
CA ALA A 647 39.97 -16.57 -48.08
C ALA A 647 39.09 -15.50 -47.39
N VAL A 648 38.29 -15.90 -46.39
CA VAL A 648 37.49 -14.97 -45.57
C VAL A 648 38.37 -13.94 -44.85
N LYS A 649 39.50 -14.36 -44.27
CA LYS A 649 40.49 -13.44 -43.67
C LYS A 649 41.01 -12.44 -44.69
N GLU A 650 41.29 -12.86 -45.92
CA GLU A 650 41.77 -11.97 -46.98
C GLU A 650 40.70 -10.95 -47.39
N HIS A 651 39.43 -11.36 -47.55
CA HIS A 651 38.33 -10.44 -47.84
C HIS A 651 38.16 -9.38 -46.74
N VAL A 652 38.15 -9.80 -45.47
CA VAL A 652 38.09 -8.89 -44.30
C VAL A 652 39.30 -7.93 -44.29
N ALA A 653 40.51 -8.43 -44.55
CA ALA A 653 41.72 -7.63 -44.56
C ALA A 653 41.69 -6.54 -45.65
N ARG A 654 41.32 -6.89 -46.89
CA ARG A 654 41.19 -5.92 -48.01
C ARG A 654 40.18 -4.81 -47.68
N ILE A 655 39.03 -5.17 -47.09
CA ILE A 655 37.99 -4.20 -46.72
C ILE A 655 38.46 -3.30 -45.56
N LYS A 656 39.11 -3.86 -44.53
CA LYS A 656 39.66 -3.05 -43.43
C LYS A 656 40.79 -2.14 -43.88
N GLU A 657 41.64 -2.55 -44.83
CA GLU A 657 42.66 -1.68 -45.42
C GLU A 657 42.02 -0.50 -46.16
N MET A 658 41.00 -0.74 -46.99
CA MET A 658 40.24 0.31 -47.66
C MET A 658 39.61 1.30 -46.66
N LEU A 659 38.95 0.81 -45.62
CA LEU A 659 38.30 1.64 -44.59
C LEU A 659 39.31 2.46 -43.78
N ASN A 660 40.47 1.89 -43.44
CA ASN A 660 41.54 2.61 -42.73
C ASN A 660 42.17 3.69 -43.62
N ASN A 661 42.34 3.43 -44.93
CA ASN A 661 42.82 4.41 -45.88
C ASN A 661 41.84 5.60 -46.06
N SER A 662 40.52 5.34 -46.04
CA SER A 662 39.51 6.42 -46.04
C SER A 662 39.54 7.24 -44.74
N ARG A 663 39.51 6.59 -43.57
CA ARG A 663 39.61 7.28 -42.26
C ARG A 663 40.87 8.12 -42.12
N LYS A 664 42.00 7.65 -42.66
CA LYS A 664 43.26 8.40 -42.61
C LYS A 664 43.14 9.72 -43.39
N LYS A 665 42.52 9.70 -44.57
CA LYS A 665 42.26 10.91 -45.38
C LYS A 665 41.28 11.86 -44.69
N GLU A 666 40.23 11.34 -44.05
CA GLU A 666 39.29 12.16 -43.26
C GLU A 666 40.00 12.87 -42.10
N LEU A 667 40.84 12.16 -41.33
CA LEU A 667 41.62 12.72 -40.23
C LEU A 667 42.71 13.71 -40.69
N GLU A 668 43.28 13.52 -41.87
CA GLU A 668 44.22 14.46 -42.50
C GLU A 668 43.47 15.74 -42.91
N HIS A 669 42.31 15.63 -43.55
CA HIS A 669 41.48 16.77 -43.95
C HIS A 669 40.94 17.57 -42.73
N GLU A 670 40.51 16.89 -41.67
CA GLU A 670 40.04 17.55 -40.44
C GLU A 670 41.17 18.30 -39.72
N LYS A 671 42.42 17.80 -39.79
CA LYS A 671 43.59 18.52 -39.28
C LYS A 671 43.92 19.74 -40.13
N GLU A 672 43.90 19.63 -41.45
CA GLU A 672 44.10 20.77 -42.35
C GLU A 672 43.07 21.88 -42.12
N LEU A 673 41.80 21.51 -41.92
CA LEU A 673 40.73 22.45 -41.56
C LEU A 673 40.99 23.13 -40.21
N LYS A 674 41.37 22.38 -39.17
CA LYS A 674 41.70 22.95 -37.84
C LYS A 674 42.94 23.85 -37.89
N ASP A 675 43.96 23.50 -38.64
CA ASP A 675 45.15 24.33 -38.84
C ASP A 675 44.82 25.62 -39.63
N LEU A 676 43.92 25.54 -40.62
CA LEU A 676 43.38 26.71 -41.33
C LEU A 676 42.56 27.62 -40.42
N GLU A 677 41.69 27.06 -39.57
CA GLU A 677 40.96 27.83 -38.56
C GLU A 677 41.91 28.52 -37.57
N LEU A 678 42.94 27.81 -37.09
CA LEU A 678 43.91 28.36 -36.15
C LEU A 678 44.69 29.53 -36.78
N ARG A 679 45.20 29.36 -38.00
CA ARG A 679 45.87 30.42 -38.77
C ARG A 679 44.94 31.60 -39.06
N ASN A 680 43.68 31.36 -39.40
CA ASN A 680 42.71 32.45 -39.62
C ASN A 680 42.45 33.23 -38.31
N LYS A 681 42.39 32.54 -37.17
CA LYS A 681 42.22 33.14 -35.84
C LYS A 681 43.44 33.94 -35.38
N GLU A 682 44.65 33.52 -35.74
CA GLU A 682 45.89 34.27 -35.53
C GLU A 682 45.94 35.52 -36.43
N ARG A 683 45.62 35.36 -37.73
CA ARG A 683 45.61 36.46 -38.70
C ARG A 683 44.58 37.54 -38.37
N LEU A 684 43.45 37.16 -37.74
CA LEU A 684 42.46 38.12 -37.24
C LEU A 684 43.02 38.96 -36.08
N LYS A 685 43.74 38.34 -35.13
CA LYS A 685 44.43 39.05 -34.04
C LYS A 685 45.50 40.02 -34.56
N GLU A 686 46.26 39.63 -35.59
CA GLU A 686 47.24 40.53 -36.21
C GLU A 686 46.58 41.76 -36.87
N LEU A 687 45.43 41.57 -37.53
CA LEU A 687 44.67 42.67 -38.14
C LEU A 687 44.10 43.64 -37.09
N GLU A 688 43.62 43.13 -35.96
CA GLU A 688 43.21 43.95 -34.81
C GLU A 688 44.39 44.75 -34.23
N ALA A 689 45.53 44.09 -34.00
CA ALA A 689 46.77 44.72 -33.52
C ALA A 689 47.41 45.69 -34.53
N ARG A 690 47.02 45.65 -35.81
CA ARG A 690 47.46 46.59 -36.85
C ARG A 690 46.54 47.82 -36.90
N LYS A 691 45.22 47.64 -36.80
CA LYS A 691 44.26 48.75 -36.69
C LYS A 691 44.49 49.64 -35.47
N GLN A 692 44.93 49.06 -34.35
CA GLN A 692 45.32 49.84 -33.17
C GLN A 692 46.55 50.74 -33.43
N ARG A 693 47.52 50.28 -34.23
CA ARG A 693 48.73 51.07 -34.56
C ARG A 693 48.47 52.15 -35.61
N GLU A 694 47.68 51.85 -36.64
CA GLU A 694 47.35 52.82 -37.71
C GLU A 694 46.40 53.94 -37.23
N GLY A 695 45.77 53.80 -36.05
CA GLY A 695 44.93 54.83 -35.43
C GLY A 695 45.67 55.95 -34.70
N GLU A 696 46.94 55.75 -34.31
CA GLU A 696 47.70 56.71 -33.49
C GLU A 696 48.55 57.71 -34.31
N GLU A 697 48.77 57.47 -35.62
CA GLU A 697 49.59 58.35 -36.47
C GLU A 697 48.83 59.50 -37.17
N ILE A 698 47.50 59.50 -37.18
CA ILE A 698 46.68 60.48 -37.95
C ILE A 698 46.05 61.57 -37.05
N LEU A 699 46.83 62.09 -36.10
CA LEU A 699 46.42 63.24 -35.25
C LEU A 699 47.45 64.39 -35.23
N GLY A 700 48.27 64.51 -36.27
CA GLY A 700 49.25 65.58 -36.46
C GLY A 700 48.98 66.45 -37.67
N MET A 701 49.04 67.78 -37.47
CA MET A 701 49.01 68.86 -38.49
C MET A 701 47.64 69.26 -39.08
N THR A 702 47.18 70.44 -38.63
CA THR A 702 45.90 71.09 -38.96
C THR A 702 46.03 72.22 -39.97
N ALA A 703 44.94 72.47 -40.74
CA ALA A 703 44.49 73.75 -41.32
C ALA A 703 45.46 74.57 -42.22
N THR A 704 45.11 74.89 -43.46
CA THR A 704 44.26 76.05 -43.86
C THR A 704 44.16 76.11 -45.42
N ARG A 705 43.30 76.87 -46.14
CA ARG A 705 42.01 77.60 -45.95
C ARG A 705 41.59 78.19 -47.34
N SER A 706 40.37 78.75 -47.48
CA SER A 706 39.91 79.71 -48.54
C SER A 706 39.21 79.10 -49.79
N MET A 707 38.11 79.64 -50.39
CA MET A 707 37.05 80.60 -49.98
C MET A 707 35.86 80.62 -50.99
N VAL A 708 34.61 80.84 -50.50
CA VAL A 708 33.51 81.69 -51.11
C VAL A 708 32.79 81.18 -52.41
N PRO A 709 31.50 81.52 -52.73
CA PRO A 709 30.48 82.35 -52.04
C PRO A 709 29.13 81.66 -51.64
N ASN A 710 28.35 82.41 -50.85
CA ASN A 710 26.92 82.21 -50.45
C ASN A 710 26.00 83.05 -51.39
N PRO A 711 24.62 83.12 -51.31
CA PRO A 711 23.78 83.13 -50.09
C PRO A 711 22.33 82.55 -50.18
N LEU A 712 21.54 82.79 -49.10
CA LEU A 712 20.09 82.63 -48.88
C LEU A 712 19.61 81.20 -48.50
N ARG A 713 19.07 80.91 -47.31
CA ARG A 713 18.09 81.54 -46.37
C ARG A 713 16.63 81.23 -46.70
N ASN A 714 15.98 80.38 -45.89
CA ASN A 714 14.70 80.68 -45.22
C ASN A 714 14.30 79.68 -44.10
N TYR A 715 13.86 80.24 -42.97
CA TYR A 715 12.83 79.83 -41.97
C TYR A 715 12.46 78.33 -41.79
N ARG A 716 12.63 77.76 -40.58
CA ARG A 716 11.65 77.64 -39.46
C ARG A 716 10.40 76.79 -39.82
N THR A 717 9.93 75.80 -39.03
CA THR A 717 9.99 75.62 -37.56
C THR A 717 9.76 74.16 -37.06
N THR A 718 10.33 73.85 -35.88
CA THR A 718 9.91 72.86 -34.84
C THR A 718 9.82 71.34 -35.12
N SER A 719 10.72 70.60 -34.47
CA SER A 719 10.74 69.13 -34.32
C SER A 719 9.98 68.64 -33.07
N ARG A 720 9.64 67.34 -33.03
CA ARG A 720 9.24 66.61 -31.81
C ARG A 720 9.63 65.12 -31.89
N CYS A 721 10.36 64.66 -30.86
CA CYS A 721 10.56 63.29 -30.36
C CYS A 721 10.45 62.08 -31.31
N VAL A 722 11.50 61.25 -31.39
CA VAL A 722 11.73 60.15 -30.40
C VAL A 722 13.25 59.96 -30.25
N ASP A 723 13.73 60.01 -29.01
CA ASP A 723 15.15 59.90 -28.64
C ASP A 723 15.53 58.47 -28.25
N GLN A 724 16.79 58.11 -28.47
CA GLN A 724 17.70 57.89 -27.34
C GLN A 724 19.17 57.87 -27.79
N SER A 725 19.97 58.76 -27.21
CA SER A 725 21.43 58.66 -27.18
C SER A 725 21.90 58.65 -25.72
N TYR A 726 22.95 57.86 -25.47
CA TYR A 726 23.60 57.66 -24.18
C TYR A 726 24.05 58.95 -23.50
N ASP A 727 24.19 58.90 -22.17
CA ASP A 727 25.24 59.63 -21.47
C ASP A 727 25.92 58.74 -20.40
N HIS A 728 27.02 59.23 -19.82
CA HIS A 728 28.10 58.46 -19.21
C HIS A 728 27.77 57.82 -17.84
N GLY A 729 28.48 56.73 -17.51
CA GLY A 729 28.40 56.04 -16.20
C GLY A 729 29.07 56.82 -15.04
N PRO A 730 29.07 56.26 -13.80
CA PRO A 730 30.04 55.20 -13.53
C PRO A 730 29.64 54.11 -12.48
N SER A 731 30.41 53.01 -12.53
CA SER A 731 30.91 52.11 -11.46
C SER A 731 30.13 51.70 -10.18
N PHE A 732 30.48 50.47 -9.74
CA PHE A 732 30.30 49.81 -8.43
C PHE A 732 28.94 49.19 -7.99
N GLN A 733 29.04 47.92 -7.61
CA GLN A 733 28.12 47.06 -6.83
C GLN A 733 28.01 47.56 -5.35
N PRO A 734 27.10 47.07 -4.44
CA PRO A 734 26.53 45.70 -4.37
C PRO A 734 25.10 45.47 -3.75
N THR A 735 24.63 44.20 -3.79
CA THR A 735 23.69 43.49 -2.84
C THR A 735 22.35 44.14 -2.39
N SER A 736 21.18 43.45 -2.42
CA SER A 736 20.82 42.32 -1.51
C SER A 736 19.37 41.78 -1.77
N GLN A 737 18.80 40.95 -0.88
CA GLN A 737 17.71 39.95 -1.09
C GLN A 737 16.26 40.37 -0.72
N SER A 738 15.25 39.64 -1.24
CA SER A 738 13.97 39.12 -0.63
C SER A 738 12.81 39.05 -1.67
N PHE A 739 12.07 37.95 -1.92
CA PHE A 739 11.11 37.11 -1.15
C PHE A 739 9.67 37.68 -1.00
N PHE A 740 8.66 37.12 -1.70
CA PHE A 740 7.40 36.48 -1.17
C PHE A 740 6.35 36.07 -2.26
N GLN A 741 5.24 35.42 -1.85
CA GLN A 741 4.29 34.62 -2.67
C GLN A 741 2.82 35.15 -2.74
N SER A 742 2.07 34.73 -3.78
CA SER A 742 0.67 34.22 -3.83
C SER A 742 -0.55 34.90 -3.14
N THR A 743 -1.70 35.10 -3.86
CA THR A 743 -3.04 34.43 -3.64
C THR A 743 -4.28 35.14 -4.30
N ALA A 744 -5.29 34.33 -4.72
CA ALA A 744 -6.76 34.58 -4.88
C ALA A 744 -7.30 35.73 -5.80
N SER A 745 -8.58 35.86 -6.25
CA SER A 745 -9.92 35.36 -5.81
C SER A 745 -11.01 35.32 -6.93
N VAL A 746 -12.23 34.84 -6.63
CA VAL A 746 -13.48 34.73 -7.48
C VAL A 746 -14.56 35.76 -7.04
N PRO A 747 -15.53 36.19 -7.91
CA PRO A 747 -16.97 36.23 -7.53
C PRO A 747 -17.98 36.10 -8.74
N PRO A 748 -19.33 36.25 -8.61
CA PRO A 748 -20.31 35.50 -7.79
C PRO A 748 -21.60 35.06 -8.57
N SER A 749 -22.63 34.54 -7.86
CA SER A 749 -23.82 33.81 -8.38
C SER A 749 -25.13 34.61 -8.61
N GLY A 750 -26.12 34.00 -9.31
CA GLY A 750 -27.52 34.46 -9.45
C GLY A 750 -28.48 33.32 -9.89
N ASN A 751 -29.79 33.41 -9.57
CA ASN A 751 -30.70 32.25 -9.40
C ASN A 751 -31.78 32.01 -10.50
N MET A 752 -32.22 30.74 -10.58
CA MET A 752 -33.54 30.18 -11.03
C MET A 752 -34.18 30.59 -12.37
N GLU A 753 -34.43 29.60 -13.26
CA GLU A 753 -35.80 29.25 -13.70
C GLU A 753 -35.89 27.88 -14.42
N THR A 754 -37.10 27.28 -14.46
CA THR A 754 -37.38 25.96 -15.05
C THR A 754 -37.96 26.05 -16.48
N ARG A 755 -37.45 25.28 -17.47
CA ARG A 755 -38.25 24.43 -18.42
C ARG A 755 -37.53 23.91 -19.68
N LYS A 756 -37.94 22.69 -20.07
CA LYS A 756 -38.13 22.11 -21.42
C LYS A 756 -36.90 21.68 -22.27
N MET A 757 -37.01 20.44 -22.75
CA MET A 757 -36.18 19.82 -23.81
C MET A 757 -36.51 20.38 -25.21
N PRO A 758 -35.55 20.36 -26.16
CA PRO A 758 -35.82 20.32 -27.59
C PRO A 758 -35.81 18.87 -28.15
N LYS A 759 -36.58 18.62 -29.22
CA LYS A 759 -36.70 17.31 -29.90
C LYS A 759 -35.83 17.22 -31.15
N LYS A 760 -35.34 16.00 -31.43
CA LYS A 760 -35.08 15.35 -32.74
C LYS A 760 -34.58 16.22 -33.93
N GLY A 761 -33.34 15.97 -34.35
CA GLY A 761 -32.90 16.03 -35.75
C GLY A 761 -32.74 14.62 -36.33
N LYS A 762 -32.98 14.42 -37.64
CA LYS A 762 -32.85 13.11 -38.32
C LYS A 762 -31.53 13.00 -39.10
N ALA A 763 -30.98 11.79 -39.21
CA ALA A 763 -30.02 11.39 -40.25
C ALA A 763 -30.41 10.01 -40.83
N ALA A 764 -29.93 9.70 -42.03
CA ALA A 764 -30.51 8.71 -42.97
C ALA A 764 -29.94 7.28 -42.84
N PRO A 765 -30.60 6.24 -43.41
CA PRO A 765 -30.18 4.84 -43.31
C PRO A 765 -29.20 4.40 -44.42
N PRO A 766 -28.39 3.34 -44.19
CA PRO A 766 -27.62 2.66 -45.24
C PRO A 766 -28.50 1.73 -46.10
N PRO A 767 -28.07 1.36 -47.32
CA PRO A 767 -28.93 0.71 -48.31
C PRO A 767 -29.08 -0.81 -48.12
N ASN A 768 -30.26 -1.31 -48.49
CA ASN A 768 -30.52 -2.74 -48.69
C ASN A 768 -29.82 -3.23 -49.97
N PHE A 769 -29.16 -4.39 -49.88
CA PHE A 769 -29.06 -5.33 -51.00
C PHE A 769 -29.65 -6.67 -50.57
N SER A 770 -30.69 -7.11 -51.28
CA SER A 770 -31.41 -8.36 -51.07
C SER A 770 -31.16 -9.32 -52.22
N GLY A 771 -30.73 -10.55 -51.92
CA GLY A 771 -30.60 -11.65 -52.87
C GLY A 771 -30.84 -12.97 -52.17
N ALA A 772 -31.91 -13.67 -52.53
CA ALA A 772 -32.29 -14.98 -52.00
C ALA A 772 -31.54 -16.11 -52.77
N LYS A 773 -31.50 -17.40 -52.39
CA LYS A 773 -32.58 -18.33 -51.97
C LYS A 773 -32.02 -19.62 -51.32
N GLU A 774 -32.92 -20.34 -50.62
CA GLU A 774 -33.18 -21.83 -50.57
C GLU A 774 -32.07 -22.81 -51.05
N GLU A 775 -31.83 -24.01 -50.50
CA GLU A 775 -32.57 -24.96 -49.62
C GLU A 775 -31.52 -25.87 -48.88
N TYR A 776 -31.82 -26.63 -47.82
CA TYR A 776 -32.29 -28.03 -47.90
C TYR A 776 -32.76 -28.61 -46.53
N LYS A 777 -33.42 -29.77 -46.59
CA LYS A 777 -34.38 -30.32 -45.60
C LYS A 777 -33.83 -31.42 -44.66
N ASN A 778 -34.49 -31.58 -43.50
CA ASN A 778 -34.71 -32.81 -42.68
C ASN A 778 -33.46 -33.45 -42.01
N LEU A 779 -33.49 -34.04 -40.79
CA LEU A 779 -34.36 -35.12 -40.24
C LEU A 779 -34.26 -35.15 -38.66
N PRO A 780 -34.88 -36.07 -37.89
CA PRO A 780 -36.05 -35.78 -37.02
C PRO A 780 -35.80 -35.74 -35.49
N GLU A 781 -36.89 -35.52 -34.74
CA GLU A 781 -37.00 -35.38 -33.28
C GLU A 781 -36.55 -36.59 -32.43
N LYS A 782 -36.21 -36.33 -31.15
CA LYS A 782 -36.82 -37.03 -30.01
C LYS A 782 -36.76 -36.24 -28.69
N ARG A 783 -37.79 -36.41 -27.85
CA ARG A 783 -37.96 -35.74 -26.54
C ARG A 783 -37.55 -36.63 -25.36
N LYS A 784 -36.92 -35.99 -24.36
CA LYS A 784 -37.03 -36.16 -22.89
C LYS A 784 -36.85 -37.55 -22.22
N GLN A 785 -35.99 -37.54 -21.19
CA GLN A 785 -36.12 -38.24 -19.88
C GLN A 785 -35.99 -39.80 -19.91
N ASN A 786 -35.37 -40.48 -18.93
CA ASN A 786 -35.02 -40.12 -17.55
C ASN A 786 -33.75 -40.88 -17.02
N ASP A 787 -33.22 -40.43 -15.88
CA ASP A 787 -32.55 -41.16 -14.78
C ASP A 787 -31.29 -42.05 -14.97
N SER A 788 -30.22 -41.53 -14.37
CA SER A 788 -29.35 -42.20 -13.36
C SER A 788 -28.17 -43.09 -13.77
N ILE A 789 -27.24 -43.20 -12.80
CA ILE A 789 -26.05 -44.04 -12.70
C ILE A 789 -24.75 -43.49 -13.33
N ASP A 790 -23.92 -42.98 -12.41
CA ASP A 790 -22.47 -43.11 -12.30
C ASP A 790 -21.59 -42.96 -13.56
N ASN A 791 -20.85 -41.85 -13.61
CA ASN A 791 -19.69 -41.67 -14.50
C ASN A 791 -18.65 -40.70 -13.89
N SER A 792 -18.32 -40.87 -12.60
CA SER A 792 -17.16 -40.20 -12.02
C SER A 792 -15.85 -40.90 -12.43
N ARG A 793 -15.47 -40.79 -13.71
CA ARG A 793 -14.11 -41.01 -14.27
C ARG A 793 -14.11 -40.89 -15.80
N LYS A 794 -13.38 -39.88 -16.29
CA LYS A 794 -12.87 -39.62 -17.67
C LYS A 794 -13.40 -38.34 -18.32
N ASN A 795 -12.55 -37.30 -18.29
CA ASN A 795 -12.28 -36.41 -19.40
C ASN A 795 -10.93 -35.69 -19.17
N PHE A 796 -9.87 -36.49 -18.94
CA PHE A 796 -8.51 -36.01 -19.20
C PHE A 796 -8.27 -36.13 -20.69
N TYR A 797 -7.79 -35.05 -21.31
CA TYR A 797 -7.55 -34.99 -22.75
C TYR A 797 -6.35 -35.88 -23.15
N GLU A 798 -6.62 -37.10 -23.61
CA GLU A 798 -5.69 -37.85 -24.44
C GLU A 798 -5.56 -37.14 -25.81
N LEU A 799 -4.71 -36.12 -25.87
CA LEU A 799 -4.20 -35.61 -27.13
C LEU A 799 -3.24 -36.65 -27.71
N LYS A 800 -3.72 -37.39 -28.71
CA LYS A 800 -2.91 -38.34 -29.48
C LYS A 800 -1.69 -37.64 -30.07
N GLU A 801 -0.49 -38.18 -29.79
CA GLU A 801 0.68 -37.90 -30.61
C GLU A 801 0.41 -38.42 -32.04
N GLY A 802 0.26 -37.53 -33.01
CA GLY A 802 -0.24 -37.90 -34.32
C GLY A 802 -0.52 -36.73 -35.26
N GLY A 803 0.49 -35.89 -35.52
CA GLY A 803 0.41 -34.83 -36.53
C GLY A 803 1.64 -33.93 -36.52
N SER A 804 2.05 -33.44 -37.69
CA SER A 804 3.20 -32.54 -37.88
C SER A 804 2.93 -31.10 -37.44
N GLY A 805 2.02 -30.89 -36.49
CA GLY A 805 1.73 -29.61 -35.86
C GLY A 805 2.45 -29.55 -34.52
N GLY A 806 3.40 -28.62 -34.37
CA GLY A 806 4.18 -28.50 -33.14
C GLY A 806 3.34 -28.06 -31.94
N TYR A 807 3.83 -28.40 -30.74
CA TYR A 807 3.14 -28.17 -29.47
C TYR A 807 2.85 -26.69 -29.21
N ASP A 808 1.56 -26.34 -29.17
CA ASP A 808 1.06 -24.99 -28.85
C ASP A 808 0.91 -24.81 -27.34
N PHE A 809 1.77 -23.94 -26.79
CA PHE A 809 1.83 -23.61 -25.38
C PHE A 809 1.17 -22.26 -25.03
N THR A 810 0.58 -21.56 -26.00
CA THR A 810 -0.06 -20.26 -25.79
C THR A 810 -1.37 -20.34 -25.02
N ASN A 811 -1.97 -21.54 -24.93
CA ASN A 811 -3.17 -21.80 -24.14
C ASN A 811 -2.89 -21.98 -22.63
N ILE A 812 -1.62 -22.04 -22.19
CA ILE A 812 -1.27 -22.27 -20.79
C ILE A 812 -1.81 -21.17 -19.85
N PRO A 813 -1.64 -19.85 -20.11
CA PRO A 813 -2.18 -18.81 -19.23
C PRO A 813 -3.70 -18.89 -19.05
N LYS A 814 -4.44 -19.19 -20.13
CA LYS A 814 -5.90 -19.36 -20.08
C LYS A 814 -6.29 -20.60 -19.27
N THR A 815 -5.68 -21.75 -19.55
CA THR A 815 -5.91 -23.00 -18.81
C THR A 815 -5.59 -22.84 -17.32
N MET A 816 -4.59 -22.03 -16.99
CA MET A 816 -4.19 -21.72 -15.62
C MET A 816 -5.22 -20.81 -14.92
N ASP A 817 -5.73 -19.79 -15.62
CA ASP A 817 -6.77 -18.90 -15.09
C ASP A 817 -8.11 -19.61 -14.89
N ASP A 818 -8.51 -20.47 -15.84
CA ASP A 818 -9.68 -21.35 -15.73
C ASP A 818 -9.57 -22.25 -14.47
N LYS A 819 -8.40 -22.85 -14.22
CA LYS A 819 -8.13 -23.61 -12.98
C LYS A 819 -8.14 -22.74 -11.72
N PHE A 820 -7.69 -21.49 -11.77
CA PHE A 820 -7.81 -20.57 -10.62
C PHE A 820 -9.27 -20.24 -10.31
N GLU A 821 -10.14 -20.15 -11.32
CA GLU A 821 -11.58 -19.96 -11.16
C GLU A 821 -12.24 -21.19 -10.52
N GLU A 822 -11.94 -22.39 -11.04
CA GLU A 822 -12.45 -23.68 -10.55
C GLU A 822 -12.10 -23.89 -9.06
N MET A 823 -10.84 -23.67 -8.71
CA MET A 823 -10.31 -23.77 -7.33
C MET A 823 -10.70 -22.58 -6.44
N LYS A 824 -11.51 -21.63 -6.94
CA LYS A 824 -11.98 -20.41 -6.26
C LYS A 824 -10.85 -19.60 -5.60
N SER A 825 -9.67 -19.58 -6.23
CA SER A 825 -8.46 -19.02 -5.64
C SER A 825 -8.44 -17.48 -5.75
N LYS A 826 -8.86 -16.79 -4.68
CA LYS A 826 -8.82 -15.32 -4.61
C LYS A 826 -7.40 -14.73 -4.55
N HIS A 827 -6.49 -15.40 -3.84
CA HIS A 827 -5.14 -14.89 -3.53
C HIS A 827 -4.10 -15.12 -4.63
N THR A 828 -4.32 -16.10 -5.53
CA THR A 828 -3.40 -16.39 -6.64
C THR A 828 -3.75 -15.53 -7.85
N LYS A 829 -2.79 -14.73 -8.33
CA LYS A 829 -2.97 -13.71 -9.37
C LYS A 829 -1.96 -13.89 -10.52
N PRO A 830 -2.40 -14.01 -11.78
CA PRO A 830 -1.49 -13.98 -12.93
C PRO A 830 -0.65 -12.68 -12.94
N THR A 831 0.62 -12.76 -13.33
CA THR A 831 1.55 -11.63 -13.25
C THR A 831 2.25 -11.41 -14.58
N ILE A 832 2.18 -10.18 -15.10
CA ILE A 832 2.93 -9.70 -16.26
C ILE A 832 4.32 -9.29 -15.79
N ILE A 833 5.34 -9.67 -16.56
CA ILE A 833 6.70 -9.12 -16.41
C ILE A 833 6.92 -8.10 -17.53
N GLU A 834 7.30 -6.88 -17.14
CA GLU A 834 7.75 -5.82 -18.05
C GLU A 834 9.22 -5.46 -17.80
N ILE A 835 9.87 -4.87 -18.80
CA ILE A 835 11.28 -4.43 -18.70
C ILE A 835 11.38 -2.98 -18.21
N GLY A 836 12.37 -2.72 -17.35
CA GLY A 836 12.63 -1.41 -16.76
C GLY A 836 13.16 -0.37 -17.76
N LYS A 837 12.89 0.90 -17.46
CA LYS A 837 13.26 2.07 -18.29
C LYS A 837 14.75 2.46 -18.25
N ILE A 838 15.53 1.84 -17.37
CA ILE A 838 16.96 2.09 -17.20
C ILE A 838 17.62 0.71 -17.04
N TRP A 839 18.54 0.36 -17.94
CA TRP A 839 19.37 -0.84 -17.80
C TRP A 839 20.77 -0.42 -17.35
N LYS A 840 21.50 -1.29 -16.65
CA LYS A 840 22.90 -1.05 -16.30
C LYS A 840 23.77 -2.01 -17.09
N LYS A 841 24.71 -1.48 -17.88
CA LYS A 841 25.69 -2.27 -18.62
C LYS A 841 27.10 -1.93 -18.14
N LYS A 842 27.83 -2.91 -17.61
CA LYS A 842 29.25 -2.81 -17.30
C LYS A 842 30.02 -3.36 -18.50
N SER A 843 30.74 -2.50 -19.23
CA SER A 843 31.46 -2.87 -20.45
C SER A 843 32.97 -2.79 -20.27
N ASN A 844 33.72 -3.76 -20.80
CA ASN A 844 35.19 -3.82 -20.70
C ASN A 844 35.87 -3.60 -22.06
N ARG A 845 35.81 -2.34 -22.56
CA ARG A 845 36.23 -1.94 -23.92
C ARG A 845 37.75 -1.90 -24.18
N SER A 846 38.61 -2.32 -23.26
CA SER A 846 40.06 -2.27 -23.47
C SER A 846 40.81 -3.38 -22.75
N PHE A 847 41.53 -4.20 -23.52
CA PHE A 847 42.34 -5.30 -23.02
C PHE A 847 43.53 -4.86 -22.13
N LEU A 848 43.95 -3.60 -22.26
CA LEU A 848 45.15 -3.02 -21.64
C LEU A 848 44.85 -1.90 -20.61
N ARG A 849 43.58 -1.63 -20.30
CA ARG A 849 43.18 -0.63 -19.30
C ARG A 849 42.00 -1.15 -18.48
N GLU A 850 42.17 -1.21 -17.16
CA GLU A 850 41.14 -1.62 -16.18
C GLU A 850 40.01 -0.59 -15.99
N LYS A 851 39.61 0.11 -17.05
CA LYS A 851 38.50 1.07 -16.99
C LYS A 851 37.21 0.40 -17.46
N THR A 852 36.56 -0.31 -16.53
CA THR A 852 35.18 -0.77 -16.71
C THR A 852 34.27 0.45 -16.85
N GLU A 853 33.55 0.54 -17.97
CA GLU A 853 32.55 1.58 -18.20
C GLU A 853 31.21 1.09 -17.68
N ASN A 854 30.78 1.61 -16.54
CA ASN A 854 29.41 1.44 -16.05
C ASN A 854 28.51 2.47 -16.75
N VAL A 855 27.62 2.00 -17.61
CA VAL A 855 26.73 2.84 -18.42
C VAL A 855 25.28 2.56 -18.04
N GLU A 856 24.53 3.61 -17.72
CA GLU A 856 23.07 3.55 -17.60
C GLU A 856 22.44 3.78 -18.99
N ILE A 857 21.64 2.81 -19.43
CA ILE A 857 21.01 2.78 -20.74
C ILE A 857 19.53 3.15 -20.57
N HIS A 858 19.23 4.44 -20.78
CA HIS A 858 17.87 4.98 -20.86
C HIS A 858 17.24 4.72 -22.24
N SER A 859 15.95 5.04 -22.41
CA SER A 859 15.13 4.73 -23.60
C SER A 859 15.78 5.01 -24.98
N GLU A 860 16.53 6.11 -25.14
CA GLU A 860 17.21 6.39 -26.42
C GLU A 860 18.38 5.41 -26.67
N GLY A 861 19.13 5.07 -25.61
CA GLY A 861 20.19 4.06 -25.66
C GLY A 861 19.62 2.67 -25.91
N GLN A 862 18.50 2.32 -25.27
CA GLN A 862 17.81 1.04 -25.47
C GLN A 862 17.40 0.85 -26.93
N ARG A 863 16.91 1.91 -27.58
CA ARG A 863 16.59 1.91 -29.02
C ARG A 863 17.83 1.80 -29.91
N LYS A 864 18.98 2.36 -29.50
CA LYS A 864 20.26 2.19 -30.23
C LYS A 864 20.79 0.75 -30.14
N GLU A 865 20.74 0.15 -28.96
CA GLU A 865 21.11 -1.27 -28.77
C GLU A 865 20.17 -2.22 -29.52
N LEU A 866 18.86 -1.95 -29.49
CA LEU A 866 17.85 -2.69 -30.27
C LEU A 866 18.17 -2.63 -31.77
N ASN A 867 18.39 -1.43 -32.32
CA ASN A 867 18.73 -1.24 -33.72
C ASN A 867 20.05 -1.95 -34.08
N ALA A 868 21.10 -1.82 -33.25
CA ALA A 868 22.39 -2.48 -33.52
C ALA A 868 22.30 -4.01 -33.50
N ALA A 869 21.49 -4.58 -32.59
CA ALA A 869 21.19 -6.01 -32.58
C ALA A 869 20.37 -6.43 -33.80
N PHE A 870 19.43 -5.59 -34.25
CA PHE A 870 18.58 -5.85 -35.41
C PHE A 870 19.33 -5.76 -36.74
N ASP A 871 20.22 -4.78 -36.90
CA ASP A 871 21.13 -4.65 -38.05
C ASP A 871 22.05 -5.88 -38.14
N LEU A 872 22.59 -6.35 -37.01
CA LEU A 872 23.39 -7.58 -36.97
C LEU A 872 22.53 -8.80 -37.33
N LEU A 873 21.31 -8.93 -36.79
CA LEU A 873 20.40 -10.03 -37.08
C LEU A 873 19.99 -10.07 -38.57
N ASP A 874 19.73 -8.92 -39.20
CA ASP A 874 19.44 -8.85 -40.64
C ASP A 874 20.66 -9.30 -41.47
N ALA A 875 21.87 -8.83 -41.12
CA ALA A 875 23.11 -9.24 -41.77
C ALA A 875 23.39 -10.77 -41.66
N ILE A 876 23.27 -11.34 -40.45
CA ILE A 876 23.56 -12.77 -40.21
C ILE A 876 22.42 -13.73 -40.58
N SER A 877 21.20 -13.21 -40.80
CA SER A 877 20.10 -13.96 -41.42
C SER A 877 20.03 -13.76 -42.94
N ARG A 878 20.93 -12.95 -43.53
CA ARG A 878 20.88 -12.52 -44.94
C ARG A 878 19.46 -12.05 -45.29
N SER A 879 19.01 -11.04 -44.53
CA SER A 879 17.67 -10.45 -44.54
C SER A 879 16.55 -11.51 -44.47
N GLY A 880 16.62 -12.39 -43.47
CA GLY A 880 15.62 -13.43 -43.20
C GLY A 880 15.67 -14.67 -44.07
N SER A 881 16.48 -14.70 -45.13
CA SER A 881 16.59 -15.87 -46.02
C SER A 881 17.42 -17.03 -45.47
N LEU A 882 18.06 -16.85 -44.31
CA LEU A 882 18.82 -17.86 -43.57
C LEU A 882 18.29 -17.94 -42.14
N SER A 883 17.67 -19.07 -41.79
CA SER A 883 17.18 -19.31 -40.43
C SER A 883 18.34 -19.29 -39.42
N LEU A 884 18.09 -18.69 -38.25
CA LEU A 884 18.98 -18.74 -37.10
C LEU A 884 19.00 -20.16 -36.52
N GLU A 885 20.18 -20.75 -36.41
CA GLU A 885 20.39 -22.03 -35.74
C GLU A 885 20.96 -21.82 -34.32
N GLU A 886 20.99 -22.90 -33.53
CA GLU A 886 21.51 -22.93 -32.14
C GLU A 886 20.94 -21.82 -31.22
N SER A 887 19.68 -21.45 -31.43
CA SER A 887 18.97 -20.48 -30.59
C SER A 887 18.29 -21.15 -29.39
N GLU A 888 18.16 -20.46 -28.26
CA GLU A 888 17.44 -20.95 -27.07
C GLU A 888 16.36 -19.97 -26.62
N LEU A 889 15.11 -20.43 -26.55
CA LEU A 889 13.94 -19.67 -26.10
C LEU A 889 13.50 -20.13 -24.71
N HIS A 890 13.45 -19.20 -23.76
CA HIS A 890 12.93 -19.40 -22.42
C HIS A 890 11.67 -18.55 -22.22
N VAL A 891 10.56 -19.19 -21.86
CA VAL A 891 9.28 -18.51 -21.61
C VAL A 891 8.95 -18.64 -20.14
N ILE A 892 8.93 -17.52 -19.43
CA ILE A 892 8.58 -17.45 -18.00
C ILE A 892 7.09 -17.12 -17.88
N ILE A 893 6.35 -17.99 -17.21
CA ILE A 893 4.95 -17.79 -16.83
C ILE A 893 4.93 -17.50 -15.33
N SER A 894 4.44 -16.31 -14.99
CA SER A 894 4.56 -15.75 -13.64
C SER A 894 3.21 -15.61 -12.95
N THR A 895 3.21 -15.87 -11.66
CA THR A 895 2.01 -15.80 -10.82
C THR A 895 2.43 -15.32 -9.42
N THR A 896 1.62 -14.49 -8.79
CA THR A 896 1.86 -14.01 -7.42
C THR A 896 0.74 -14.47 -6.49
N HIS A 897 1.09 -15.03 -5.34
CA HIS A 897 0.17 -15.32 -4.24
C HIS A 897 0.20 -14.17 -3.23
N ASN A 898 -0.91 -13.46 -3.09
CA ASN A 898 -1.00 -12.27 -2.25
C ASN A 898 -1.69 -12.60 -0.92
N PHE A 899 -0.92 -12.57 0.17
CA PHE A 899 -1.44 -12.51 1.52
C PHE A 899 -1.74 -11.05 1.88
N GLU A 900 -2.88 -10.82 2.53
CA GLU A 900 -3.40 -9.48 2.85
C GLU A 900 -2.70 -8.84 4.06
N GLU A 901 -2.02 -9.65 4.89
CA GLU A 901 -1.43 -9.27 6.18
C GLU A 901 0.06 -9.66 6.25
N SER A 902 0.71 -9.47 7.41
CA SER A 902 2.07 -9.97 7.68
C SER A 902 2.12 -11.51 7.77
N VAL A 903 3.33 -12.10 7.78
CA VAL A 903 3.50 -13.56 7.93
C VAL A 903 2.95 -14.05 9.28
N ILE A 904 3.13 -13.27 10.35
CA ILE A 904 2.66 -13.63 11.69
C ILE A 904 1.15 -13.51 11.77
N ASP A 905 0.58 -12.41 11.30
CA ASP A 905 -0.86 -12.15 11.39
C ASP A 905 -1.65 -13.10 10.47
N THR A 906 -1.08 -13.49 9.31
CA THR A 906 -1.63 -14.59 8.47
C THR A 906 -1.83 -15.89 9.28
N VAL A 907 -0.90 -16.21 10.20
CA VAL A 907 -1.00 -17.40 11.06
C VAL A 907 -1.86 -17.15 12.30
N ILE A 908 -1.76 -15.97 12.93
CA ILE A 908 -2.38 -15.67 14.24
C ILE A 908 -3.77 -15.04 14.14
N GLU A 909 -3.97 -14.06 13.26
CA GLU A 909 -5.28 -13.48 13.02
C GLU A 909 -6.05 -14.37 12.04
N ASN A 910 -5.47 -14.69 10.90
CA ASN A 910 -6.21 -15.38 9.85
C ASN A 910 -6.40 -16.89 10.09
N ASN A 911 -5.63 -17.50 11.02
CA ASN A 911 -5.56 -18.94 11.25
C ASN A 911 -5.24 -19.74 9.97
N ILE A 912 -4.39 -19.17 9.11
CA ILE A 912 -3.98 -19.77 7.83
C ILE A 912 -2.53 -20.23 7.93
N ASN A 913 -2.24 -21.45 7.48
CA ASN A 913 -0.86 -21.86 7.23
C ASN A 913 -0.41 -21.36 5.84
N PRO A 914 0.45 -20.32 5.74
CA PRO A 914 0.89 -19.80 4.44
C PRO A 914 1.70 -20.80 3.62
N ILE A 915 2.31 -21.81 4.27
CA ILE A 915 3.05 -22.87 3.57
C ILE A 915 2.11 -23.64 2.64
N GLU A 916 1.01 -24.17 3.20
CA GLU A 916 0.03 -25.00 2.48
C GLU A 916 -0.66 -24.23 1.35
N HIS A 917 -0.92 -22.95 1.56
CA HIS A 917 -1.48 -22.06 0.54
C HIS A 917 -0.52 -21.83 -0.64
N VAL A 918 0.79 -21.67 -0.38
CA VAL A 918 1.81 -21.59 -1.44
C VAL A 918 2.06 -22.95 -2.10
N GLU A 919 2.03 -24.06 -1.34
CA GLU A 919 2.06 -25.42 -1.91
C GLU A 919 0.92 -25.63 -2.90
N LYS A 920 -0.32 -25.25 -2.52
CA LYS A 920 -1.51 -25.34 -3.38
C LYS A 920 -1.34 -24.55 -4.68
N SER A 921 -0.92 -23.28 -4.61
CA SER A 921 -0.69 -22.46 -5.82
C SER A 921 0.43 -23.04 -6.69
N LEU A 922 1.53 -23.51 -6.09
CA LEU A 922 2.67 -24.04 -6.84
C LEU A 922 2.36 -25.36 -7.53
N LEU A 923 1.65 -26.26 -6.85
CA LEU A 923 1.15 -27.52 -7.44
C LEU A 923 0.17 -27.25 -8.58
N LEU A 924 -0.76 -26.31 -8.39
CA LEU A 924 -1.74 -25.95 -9.40
C LEU A 924 -1.07 -25.41 -10.67
N VAL A 925 -0.16 -24.44 -10.53
CA VAL A 925 0.64 -23.88 -11.64
C VAL A 925 1.49 -24.95 -12.32
N ASN A 926 2.19 -25.78 -11.55
CA ASN A 926 3.03 -26.85 -12.09
C ASN A 926 2.18 -27.92 -12.83
N SER A 927 0.97 -28.24 -12.36
CA SER A 927 0.08 -29.21 -13.03
C SER A 927 -0.27 -28.78 -14.47
N VAL A 928 -0.45 -27.47 -14.70
CA VAL A 928 -0.76 -26.92 -16.02
C VAL A 928 0.50 -26.86 -16.89
N VAL A 929 1.62 -26.40 -16.34
CA VAL A 929 2.88 -26.24 -17.10
C VAL A 929 3.48 -27.60 -17.50
N PHE A 930 3.45 -28.59 -16.62
CA PHE A 930 3.87 -29.96 -16.92
C PHE A 930 2.79 -30.82 -17.59
N GLN A 931 1.53 -30.37 -17.62
CA GLN A 931 0.37 -31.13 -18.13
C GLN A 931 0.26 -32.52 -17.51
N THR A 932 0.37 -32.59 -16.18
CA THR A 932 0.32 -33.85 -15.43
C THR A 932 -0.45 -33.66 -14.12
N ASN A 933 -0.93 -34.76 -13.57
CA ASN A 933 -1.71 -34.75 -12.33
C ASN A 933 -0.83 -34.39 -11.13
N THR A 934 -1.44 -33.81 -10.10
CA THR A 934 -0.75 -33.39 -8.87
C THR A 934 0.01 -34.56 -8.20
N GLU A 935 -0.55 -35.78 -8.24
CA GLU A 935 0.10 -37.01 -7.74
C GLU A 935 1.46 -37.28 -8.39
N ASN A 936 1.59 -37.02 -9.70
CA ASN A 936 2.81 -37.28 -10.45
C ASN A 936 3.92 -36.28 -10.12
N LEU A 937 3.56 -35.06 -9.71
CA LEU A 937 4.52 -34.01 -9.32
C LEU A 937 5.18 -34.29 -7.97
N LEU A 938 4.39 -34.83 -7.03
CA LEU A 938 4.75 -35.02 -5.63
C LEU A 938 5.63 -36.26 -5.42
N LYS A 939 6.48 -36.23 -4.39
CA LYS A 939 7.07 -37.46 -3.84
C LYS A 939 5.99 -38.28 -3.12
N ASP A 940 6.16 -39.59 -3.14
CA ASP A 940 5.13 -40.53 -2.71
C ASP A 940 4.79 -40.39 -1.22
N ASP A 941 5.76 -39.98 -0.38
CA ASP A 941 5.60 -39.67 1.04
C ASP A 941 4.81 -38.38 1.33
N GLN A 942 4.60 -37.53 0.33
CA GLN A 942 3.88 -36.25 0.46
C GLN A 942 2.44 -36.30 -0.08
N VAL A 943 2.07 -37.33 -0.87
CA VAL A 943 0.76 -37.41 -1.54
C VAL A 943 -0.38 -37.41 -0.52
N ASP A 944 -0.33 -38.27 0.49
CA ASP A 944 -1.41 -38.39 1.49
C ASP A 944 -1.55 -37.13 2.35
N ARG A 945 -0.44 -36.46 2.68
CA ARG A 945 -0.45 -35.17 3.39
C ARG A 945 -1.17 -34.10 2.57
N ILE A 946 -0.82 -33.96 1.29
CA ILE A 946 -1.44 -32.94 0.43
C ILE A 946 -2.91 -33.29 0.12
N LYS A 947 -3.27 -34.57 0.03
CA LYS A 947 -4.68 -35.00 -0.08
C LYS A 947 -5.51 -34.62 1.15
N LEU A 948 -4.98 -34.79 2.36
CA LEU A 948 -5.65 -34.40 3.59
C LEU A 948 -5.93 -32.88 3.67
N ILE A 949 -4.98 -32.07 3.20
CA ILE A 949 -5.01 -30.60 3.28
C ILE A 949 -5.75 -29.96 2.09
N SER A 950 -5.66 -30.56 0.90
CA SER A 950 -6.14 -29.98 -0.35
C SER A 950 -6.58 -31.07 -1.34
N ASN A 951 -7.55 -31.88 -0.93
CA ASN A 951 -8.16 -32.92 -1.76
C ASN A 951 -8.67 -32.40 -3.12
N GLU A 952 -9.06 -31.12 -3.21
CA GLU A 952 -9.47 -30.44 -4.44
C GLU A 952 -8.40 -30.43 -5.56
N LEU A 953 -7.14 -30.72 -5.25
CA LEU A 953 -6.05 -30.79 -6.24
C LEU A 953 -5.94 -32.14 -6.99
N PHE A 954 -6.80 -33.11 -6.67
CA PHE A 954 -6.72 -34.52 -7.11
C PHE A 954 -8.01 -35.00 -7.78
#